data_AF-A0A3C1JAU5-F1
#
_entry.id   AF-A0A3C1JAU5-F1
#
_cell.length_a   1.000
_cell.length_b   1.000
_cell.length_c   1.000
_cell.angle_alpha   90.00
_cell.angle_beta   90.00
_cell.angle_gamma   90.00
#
_symmetry.space_group_name_H-M   'P 1'
#
loop_
_entity.id
_entity.type
_entity.pdbx_description
1 polymer ?
#
loop_
_entity_poly.entity_id
_entity_poly.type
_entity_poly.pdbx_seq_one_letter_code
_entity_poly.pdbx_strand_id
1 'polypeptide(L)'
;MFKKDRIRAILPELEAAAGRGSVRTDEGEILMYSYDAGMARARPEAVINFSSPDHVAPVVRILHKAGIPFLPRLAGTNLSGGTIPLKGGAILNLSRLKKIRQIDTAARVALVEPGVVNMELQRALEPFGLFYAPDPASQKVSTIGGNIGENAGGPLCLKYGVTVDNVEKLEVVTPEGEVMLLSYRDAGPDLMSVLVGSEGTLGIVTHAWLKLLPLPSHIKTISAAFPSADSAMGAVTRIIGAGILPRALEAMDKVSLDAALSGKISPFPPDTEAVLILELDGDDAVKIKTDLEAAHKICAGQGCLAFKAAADEAERAMLWQARKGAYPALARLAPDVLVEDGVVPRPRLPEALRETREIISKYKLTAGLLFHAGDGNLHPNVVFDRRDIQEVKRVKKAGYEMLKSCIRLGGTISGEHGIGVEKRVAMNWLYGKGELAFFHGIKRAFDPAGLANPDKILPVASDRPAAKSGELAGTFVFPAKSALGPEARGIVDELRLRCAAGTPTAVTGLGTRLKHGGEAHGARPLDLRSLSGPAEIDAENLTARVQAGVPMKEFSAQLAAAGFRLELPALAGSVGGLIASKVCPEIRGLLLGLEIVTAEGEILELGGKTVKNVAGYDAVRLLCGSMGAYGVILAATFALASGRDEAAAKFSEPEAWDAFEPSELHRRLKREFDPRNLLNPWLYGK
;
A
#
# COMPACT_ATOMS: atom_id res chain seq x y z
N MET A 1 21.46 5.45 -33.35
CA MET A 1 21.64 4.04 -32.97
C MET A 1 20.28 3.39 -32.84
N PHE A 2 20.04 2.29 -33.53
CA PHE A 2 18.85 1.48 -33.27
C PHE A 2 18.93 0.97 -31.82
N LYS A 3 17.79 0.72 -31.18
CA LYS A 3 17.71 0.29 -29.76
C LYS A 3 18.63 -0.89 -29.42
N LYS A 4 18.92 -1.81 -30.35
CA LYS A 4 19.83 -2.94 -30.13
C LYS A 4 21.31 -2.55 -30.04
N ASP A 5 21.70 -1.45 -30.67
CA ASP A 5 23.11 -1.07 -30.80
C ASP A 5 23.70 -0.62 -29.45
N ARG A 6 22.88 -0.07 -28.55
CA ARG A 6 23.36 0.52 -27.28
C ARG A 6 23.71 -0.51 -26.22
N ILE A 7 22.94 -1.60 -26.09
CA ILE A 7 23.31 -2.72 -25.20
C ILE A 7 24.58 -3.40 -25.70
N ARG A 8 24.69 -3.61 -27.02
CA ARG A 8 25.86 -4.27 -27.62
C ARG A 8 27.16 -3.52 -27.32
N ALA A 9 27.11 -2.19 -27.28
CA ALA A 9 28.27 -1.34 -27.00
C ALA A 9 28.82 -1.54 -25.56
N ILE A 10 27.94 -1.80 -24.59
CA ILE A 10 28.32 -1.97 -23.18
C ILE A 10 28.29 -3.43 -22.71
N LEU A 11 28.01 -4.38 -23.61
CA LEU A 11 27.90 -5.81 -23.28
C LEU A 11 29.15 -6.35 -22.56
N PRO A 12 30.40 -6.06 -22.99
CA PRO A 12 31.59 -6.52 -22.28
C PRO A 12 31.67 -6.01 -20.83
N GLU A 13 31.28 -4.76 -20.58
CA GLU A 13 31.25 -4.18 -19.23
C GLU A 13 30.18 -4.85 -18.36
N LEU A 14 28.98 -5.09 -18.94
CA LEU A 14 27.90 -5.79 -18.23
C LEU A 14 28.28 -7.22 -17.89
N GLU A 15 28.91 -7.97 -18.80
CA GLU A 15 29.37 -9.33 -18.53
C GLU A 15 30.52 -9.38 -17.53
N ALA A 16 31.42 -8.39 -17.53
CA ALA A 16 32.46 -8.27 -16.52
C ALA A 16 31.86 -8.01 -15.13
N ALA A 17 30.81 -7.21 -15.03
CA ALA A 17 30.14 -6.86 -13.77
C ALA A 17 29.21 -7.97 -13.24
N ALA A 18 28.43 -8.61 -14.11
CA ALA A 18 27.40 -9.59 -13.72
C ALA A 18 27.85 -11.05 -13.85
N GLY A 19 28.99 -11.29 -14.49
CA GLY A 19 29.49 -12.61 -14.87
C GLY A 19 29.17 -12.96 -16.33
N ARG A 20 30.04 -13.74 -16.96
CA ARG A 20 29.90 -14.15 -18.37
C ARG A 20 28.60 -14.91 -18.62
N GLY A 21 27.87 -14.57 -19.69
CA GLY A 21 26.61 -15.22 -20.05
C GLY A 21 25.40 -14.85 -19.17
N SER A 22 25.54 -13.84 -18.31
CA SER A 22 24.45 -13.28 -17.50
C SER A 22 23.48 -12.44 -18.34
N VAL A 23 23.97 -11.80 -19.40
CA VAL A 23 23.21 -10.90 -20.28
C VAL A 23 22.65 -11.68 -21.47
N ARG A 24 21.32 -11.61 -21.65
CA ARG A 24 20.58 -12.24 -22.75
C ARG A 24 20.06 -11.16 -23.68
N THR A 25 20.33 -11.35 -24.97
CA THR A 25 19.88 -10.45 -26.05
C THR A 25 19.24 -11.21 -27.21
N ASP A 26 19.18 -12.55 -27.13
CA ASP A 26 18.48 -13.38 -28.11
C ASP A 26 16.98 -13.05 -28.12
N GLU A 27 16.37 -13.01 -29.30
CA GLU A 27 14.96 -12.64 -29.47
C GLU A 27 14.01 -13.55 -28.70
N GLY A 28 14.23 -14.87 -28.77
CA GLY A 28 13.36 -15.84 -28.11
C GLY A 28 13.44 -15.70 -26.59
N GLU A 29 14.65 -15.52 -26.06
CA GLU A 29 14.87 -15.35 -24.62
C GLU A 29 14.25 -14.05 -24.08
N ILE A 30 14.46 -12.91 -24.77
CA ILE A 30 14.02 -11.61 -24.25
C ILE A 30 12.50 -11.40 -24.39
N LEU A 31 11.85 -12.04 -25.38
CA LEU A 31 10.40 -11.96 -25.56
C LEU A 31 9.61 -12.60 -24.40
N MET A 32 10.19 -13.57 -23.69
CA MET A 32 9.58 -14.15 -22.49
C MET A 32 9.37 -13.14 -21.36
N TYR A 33 10.06 -12.00 -21.42
CA TYR A 33 9.98 -10.94 -20.44
C TYR A 33 9.19 -9.71 -20.95
N SER A 34 8.47 -9.85 -22.08
CA SER A 34 7.68 -8.76 -22.66
C SER A 34 6.30 -8.59 -22.03
N TYR A 35 5.96 -9.41 -21.02
CA TYR A 35 4.64 -9.50 -20.42
C TYR A 35 4.69 -9.89 -18.95
N ASP A 36 3.67 -9.53 -18.19
CA ASP A 36 3.33 -10.09 -16.88
C ASP A 36 1.89 -10.60 -16.90
N ALA A 37 1.28 -10.82 -15.73
CA ALA A 37 -0.09 -11.28 -15.61
C ALA A 37 -1.13 -10.20 -16.01
N GLY A 38 -0.71 -8.94 -16.22
CA GLY A 38 -1.55 -7.87 -16.74
C GLY A 38 -1.77 -7.94 -18.26
N MET A 39 -2.41 -6.91 -18.83
CA MET A 39 -2.69 -6.82 -20.26
C MET A 39 -1.54 -6.23 -21.09
N ALA A 40 -0.77 -5.32 -20.51
CA ALA A 40 0.25 -4.55 -21.23
C ALA A 40 1.41 -5.44 -21.72
N ARG A 41 1.97 -5.09 -22.87
CA ARG A 41 3.08 -5.80 -23.50
C ARG A 41 4.07 -4.79 -24.05
N ALA A 42 5.36 -4.98 -23.79
CA ALA A 42 6.43 -4.18 -24.39
C ALA A 42 7.71 -4.99 -24.43
N ARG A 43 8.54 -4.72 -25.44
CA ARG A 43 9.72 -5.52 -25.71
C ARG A 43 10.97 -4.93 -25.01
N PRO A 44 11.73 -5.73 -24.23
CA PRO A 44 13.03 -5.32 -23.71
C PRO A 44 14.14 -5.42 -24.76
N GLU A 45 15.30 -4.85 -24.47
CA GLU A 45 16.52 -4.96 -25.29
C GLU A 45 17.51 -5.98 -24.73
N ALA A 46 17.49 -6.20 -23.41
CA ALA A 46 18.30 -7.20 -22.73
C ALA A 46 17.61 -7.71 -21.47
N VAL A 47 17.99 -8.92 -21.05
CA VAL A 47 17.67 -9.47 -19.73
C VAL A 47 18.97 -9.85 -19.03
N ILE A 48 19.21 -9.29 -17.85
CA ILE A 48 20.44 -9.50 -17.07
C ILE A 48 20.08 -10.36 -15.86
N ASN A 49 20.68 -11.55 -15.77
CA ASN A 49 20.43 -12.49 -14.68
C ASN A 49 21.50 -12.36 -13.60
N PHE A 50 21.08 -12.25 -12.34
CA PHE A 50 21.98 -12.12 -11.21
C PHE A 50 22.18 -13.44 -10.48
N SER A 51 23.42 -13.78 -10.13
CA SER A 51 23.78 -14.91 -9.26
C SER A 51 24.26 -14.47 -7.87
N SER A 52 24.56 -13.18 -7.70
CA SER A 52 24.89 -12.54 -6.43
C SER A 52 24.20 -11.17 -6.36
N PRO A 53 23.71 -10.73 -5.18
CA PRO A 53 23.25 -9.35 -4.97
C PRO A 53 24.35 -8.31 -5.27
N ASP A 54 25.62 -8.65 -5.04
CA ASP A 54 26.76 -7.74 -5.23
C ASP A 54 26.95 -7.28 -6.67
N HIS A 55 26.40 -8.03 -7.64
CA HIS A 55 26.48 -7.70 -9.06
C HIS A 55 25.47 -6.63 -9.46
N VAL A 56 24.43 -6.36 -8.66
CA VAL A 56 23.31 -5.47 -9.02
C VAL A 56 23.79 -4.02 -9.15
N ALA A 57 24.45 -3.49 -8.11
CA ALA A 57 24.91 -2.11 -8.11
C ALA A 57 25.91 -1.78 -9.24
N PRO A 58 26.96 -2.59 -9.50
CA PRO A 58 27.83 -2.40 -10.67
C PRO A 58 27.08 -2.33 -12.00
N VAL A 59 26.11 -3.24 -12.24
CA VAL A 59 25.31 -3.24 -13.47
C VAL A 59 24.46 -1.98 -13.58
N VAL A 60 23.81 -1.56 -12.50
CA VAL A 60 23.00 -0.34 -12.47
C VAL A 60 23.86 0.88 -12.80
N ARG A 61 25.06 1.01 -12.24
CA ARG A 61 25.99 2.10 -12.56
C ARG A 61 26.34 2.16 -14.05
N ILE A 62 26.58 1.00 -14.68
CA ILE A 62 26.86 0.91 -16.13
C ILE A 62 25.65 1.38 -16.94
N LEU A 63 24.45 0.90 -16.62
CA LEU A 63 23.21 1.27 -17.33
C LEU A 63 22.89 2.74 -17.15
N HIS A 64 23.04 3.27 -15.92
CA HIS A 64 22.85 4.68 -15.60
C HIS A 64 23.81 5.56 -16.40
N LYS A 65 25.12 5.25 -16.39
CA LYS A 65 26.14 5.96 -17.19
C LYS A 65 25.84 5.93 -18.70
N ALA A 66 25.28 4.83 -19.20
CA ALA A 66 24.90 4.67 -20.59
C ALA A 66 23.55 5.32 -20.96
N GLY A 67 22.81 5.88 -19.99
CA GLY A 67 21.47 6.44 -20.22
C GLY A 67 20.45 5.39 -20.67
N ILE A 68 20.62 4.13 -20.25
CA ILE A 68 19.75 3.01 -20.63
C ILE A 68 18.72 2.78 -19.52
N PRO A 69 17.42 2.88 -19.81
CA PRO A 69 16.39 2.55 -18.85
C PRO A 69 16.47 1.10 -18.39
N PHE A 70 16.12 0.85 -17.14
CA PHE A 70 16.12 -0.49 -16.57
C PHE A 70 14.97 -0.67 -15.61
N LEU A 71 14.60 -1.93 -15.35
CA LEU A 71 13.60 -2.25 -14.34
C LEU A 71 13.91 -3.60 -13.66
N PRO A 72 13.68 -3.72 -12.34
CA PRO A 72 13.77 -5.00 -11.65
C PRO A 72 12.60 -5.91 -12.04
N ARG A 73 12.88 -7.20 -12.14
CA ARG A 73 11.85 -8.23 -12.32
C ARG A 73 12.18 -9.50 -11.53
N LEU A 74 11.14 -10.07 -10.95
CA LEU A 74 11.17 -11.32 -10.19
C LEU A 74 10.27 -12.35 -10.90
N ALA A 75 9.27 -12.91 -10.20
CA ALA A 75 8.37 -13.92 -10.76
C ALA A 75 7.44 -13.40 -11.89
N GLY A 76 7.23 -12.08 -12.00
CA GLY A 76 6.37 -11.49 -13.04
C GLY A 76 4.88 -11.74 -12.84
N THR A 77 4.44 -11.89 -11.59
CA THR A 77 3.05 -12.21 -11.20
C THR A 77 2.17 -10.97 -11.00
N ASN A 78 2.70 -9.75 -11.20
CA ASN A 78 1.93 -8.51 -11.02
C ASN A 78 0.83 -8.39 -12.09
N LEU A 79 -0.23 -7.66 -11.74
CA LEU A 79 -1.43 -7.44 -12.56
C LEU A 79 -1.52 -6.00 -13.10
N SER A 80 -0.61 -5.12 -12.70
CA SER A 80 -0.62 -3.69 -12.99
C SER A 80 0.24 -3.30 -14.21
N GLY A 81 1.06 -4.22 -14.72
CA GLY A 81 2.04 -3.91 -15.77
C GLY A 81 3.32 -3.27 -15.24
N GLY A 82 3.58 -3.34 -13.93
CA GLY A 82 4.76 -2.76 -13.29
C GLY A 82 6.09 -3.28 -13.86
N THR A 83 6.09 -4.49 -14.42
CA THR A 83 7.30 -5.10 -15.01
C THR A 83 7.40 -4.99 -16.54
N ILE A 84 6.57 -4.15 -17.16
CA ILE A 84 6.55 -3.97 -18.62
C ILE A 84 7.60 -2.93 -19.05
N PRO A 85 8.55 -3.27 -19.94
CA PRO A 85 9.62 -2.37 -20.38
C PRO A 85 9.12 -1.37 -21.43
N LEU A 86 8.25 -0.44 -21.04
CA LEU A 86 7.64 0.56 -21.94
C LEU A 86 8.67 1.37 -22.76
N LYS A 87 9.83 1.68 -22.18
CA LYS A 87 10.94 2.39 -22.86
C LYS A 87 11.99 1.45 -23.46
N GLY A 88 11.76 0.13 -23.47
CA GLY A 88 12.78 -0.87 -23.81
C GLY A 88 13.80 -0.99 -22.69
N GLY A 89 15.09 -1.08 -23.06
CA GLY A 89 16.19 -1.15 -22.11
C GLY A 89 16.37 -2.53 -21.46
N ALA A 90 16.93 -2.56 -20.26
CA ALA A 90 17.36 -3.79 -19.59
C ALA A 90 16.39 -4.24 -18.50
N ILE A 91 15.98 -5.51 -18.54
CA ILE A 91 15.30 -6.16 -17.41
C ILE A 91 16.35 -6.77 -16.49
N LEU A 92 16.29 -6.42 -15.21
CA LEU A 92 17.16 -6.92 -14.17
C LEU A 92 16.47 -8.10 -13.47
N ASN A 93 16.80 -9.32 -13.87
CA ASN A 93 16.17 -10.54 -13.36
C ASN A 93 16.82 -11.00 -12.05
N LEU A 94 16.14 -10.74 -10.95
CA LEU A 94 16.58 -11.02 -9.58
C LEU A 94 16.04 -12.35 -9.03
N SER A 95 15.25 -13.10 -9.81
CA SER A 95 14.54 -14.32 -9.36
C SER A 95 15.45 -15.43 -8.82
N ARG A 96 16.75 -15.41 -9.16
CA ARG A 96 17.75 -16.37 -8.68
C ARG A 96 18.34 -16.02 -7.31
N LEU A 97 18.15 -14.78 -6.85
CA LEU A 97 18.56 -14.33 -5.52
C LEU A 97 17.50 -14.76 -4.50
N LYS A 98 17.50 -16.03 -4.11
CA LYS A 98 16.42 -16.67 -3.34
C LYS A 98 16.88 -17.32 -2.02
N LYS A 99 17.96 -16.82 -1.43
CA LYS A 99 18.46 -17.33 -0.15
C LYS A 99 17.70 -16.69 1.02
N ILE A 100 17.22 -17.54 1.93
CA ILE A 100 16.92 -17.14 3.30
C ILE A 100 18.29 -17.10 4.02
N ARG A 101 18.78 -15.90 4.32
CA ARG A 101 20.15 -15.69 4.82
C ARG A 101 20.24 -15.93 6.32
N GLN A 102 19.20 -15.54 7.07
CA GLN A 102 19.15 -15.70 8.52
C GLN A 102 17.69 -15.74 8.99
N ILE A 103 17.40 -16.57 10.01
CA ILE A 103 16.18 -16.50 10.82
C ILE A 103 16.64 -16.30 12.26
N ASP A 104 16.34 -15.14 12.83
CA ASP A 104 16.59 -14.83 14.24
C ASP A 104 15.28 -14.94 15.02
N THR A 105 15.12 -16.03 15.76
CA THR A 105 13.90 -16.33 16.52
C THR A 105 13.78 -15.47 17.78
N ALA A 106 14.90 -14.99 18.33
CA ALA A 106 14.91 -14.13 19.51
C ALA A 106 14.49 -12.70 19.14
N ALA A 107 15.05 -12.16 18.06
CA ALA A 107 14.66 -10.86 17.52
C ALA A 107 13.33 -10.92 16.75
N ARG A 108 12.87 -12.12 16.35
CA ARG A 108 11.73 -12.36 15.47
C ARG A 108 11.88 -11.61 14.13
N VAL A 109 13.03 -11.80 13.49
CA VAL A 109 13.36 -11.20 12.20
C VAL A 109 13.97 -12.24 11.26
N ALA A 110 13.60 -12.21 9.98
CA ALA A 110 14.26 -12.99 8.93
C ALA A 110 14.98 -12.05 7.94
N LEU A 111 16.24 -12.36 7.60
CA LEU A 111 16.96 -11.72 6.51
C LEU A 111 16.85 -12.58 5.25
N VAL A 112 16.33 -12.00 4.17
CA VAL A 112 16.04 -12.72 2.92
C VAL A 112 16.49 -11.93 1.69
N GLU A 113 16.81 -12.65 0.63
CA GLU A 113 16.97 -12.12 -0.73
C GLU A 113 15.60 -11.93 -1.43
N PRO A 114 15.49 -11.02 -2.43
CA PRO A 114 14.20 -10.64 -3.04
C PRO A 114 13.49 -11.76 -3.82
N GLY A 115 14.21 -12.78 -4.26
CA GLY A 115 13.71 -13.94 -5.00
C GLY A 115 13.18 -15.07 -4.13
N VAL A 116 13.24 -14.97 -2.79
CA VAL A 116 12.62 -15.97 -1.90
C VAL A 116 11.11 -15.99 -2.16
N VAL A 117 10.56 -17.17 -2.46
CA VAL A 117 9.11 -17.36 -2.66
C VAL A 117 8.42 -17.23 -1.30
N ASN A 118 7.31 -16.47 -1.23
CA ASN A 118 6.63 -16.20 0.03
C ASN A 118 6.26 -17.50 0.79
N MET A 119 5.64 -18.47 0.11
CA MET A 119 5.31 -19.77 0.70
C MET A 119 6.52 -20.58 1.16
N GLU A 120 7.68 -20.44 0.52
CA GLU A 120 8.91 -21.11 0.97
C GLU A 120 9.43 -20.50 2.28
N LEU A 121 9.30 -19.17 2.44
CA LEU A 121 9.58 -18.52 3.72
C LEU A 121 8.64 -19.02 4.81
N GLN A 122 7.33 -19.11 4.56
CA GLN A 122 6.38 -19.62 5.56
C GLN A 122 6.78 -21.01 6.07
N ARG A 123 7.07 -21.95 5.15
CA ARG A 123 7.50 -23.31 5.51
C ARG A 123 8.81 -23.35 6.28
N ALA A 124 9.74 -22.43 6.00
CA ALA A 124 10.99 -22.33 6.73
C ALA A 124 10.80 -21.80 8.18
N LEU A 125 9.73 -21.06 8.42
CA LEU A 125 9.40 -20.47 9.73
C LEU A 125 8.57 -21.40 10.62
N GLU A 126 7.76 -22.30 10.02
CA GLU A 126 6.89 -23.25 10.72
C GLU A 126 7.57 -24.01 11.88
N PRO A 127 8.79 -24.59 11.74
CA PRO A 127 9.46 -25.31 12.82
C PRO A 127 9.78 -24.47 14.05
N PHE A 128 9.79 -23.14 13.92
CA PHE A 128 10.08 -22.20 14.99
C PHE A 128 8.82 -21.63 15.65
N GLY A 129 7.63 -22.06 15.21
CA GLY A 129 6.36 -21.50 15.70
C GLY A 129 6.15 -20.04 15.28
N LEU A 130 6.76 -19.62 14.16
CA LEU A 130 6.70 -18.26 13.63
C LEU A 130 6.05 -18.24 12.25
N PHE A 131 5.55 -17.07 11.83
CA PHE A 131 5.09 -16.83 10.47
C PHE A 131 5.37 -15.39 10.02
N TYR A 132 5.39 -15.17 8.70
CA TYR A 132 5.42 -13.85 8.07
C TYR A 132 3.99 -13.48 7.65
N ALA A 133 3.48 -12.31 8.04
CA ALA A 133 2.05 -12.05 7.90
C ALA A 133 1.52 -11.88 6.46
N PRO A 134 2.16 -11.10 5.56
CA PRO A 134 1.65 -10.89 4.21
C PRO A 134 1.51 -12.20 3.42
N ASP A 135 0.27 -12.50 2.98
CA ASP A 135 -0.11 -13.79 2.39
C ASP A 135 -0.87 -13.63 1.05
N PRO A 136 -0.31 -12.91 0.06
CA PRO A 136 -1.01 -12.63 -1.20
C PRO A 136 -1.52 -13.91 -1.85
N ALA A 137 -2.61 -13.83 -2.61
CA ALA A 137 -3.20 -15.02 -3.24
C ALA A 137 -2.19 -15.82 -4.10
N SER A 138 -1.21 -15.12 -4.67
CA SER A 138 -0.11 -15.66 -5.46
C SER A 138 1.10 -16.16 -4.64
N GLN A 139 1.04 -16.23 -3.31
CA GLN A 139 2.17 -16.57 -2.41
C GLN A 139 2.94 -17.87 -2.75
N LYS A 140 2.32 -18.79 -3.50
CA LYS A 140 2.97 -20.02 -3.99
C LYS A 140 4.03 -19.75 -5.07
N VAL A 141 3.99 -18.57 -5.69
CA VAL A 141 4.86 -18.16 -6.81
C VAL A 141 5.40 -16.74 -6.66
N SER A 142 4.71 -15.85 -5.93
CA SER A 142 5.19 -14.50 -5.65
C SER A 142 6.41 -14.55 -4.73
N THR A 143 7.31 -13.60 -4.92
CA THR A 143 8.55 -13.52 -4.14
C THR A 143 8.57 -12.27 -3.27
N ILE A 144 9.38 -12.29 -2.21
CA ILE A 144 9.46 -11.21 -1.22
C ILE A 144 9.73 -9.85 -1.88
N GLY A 145 10.67 -9.75 -2.82
CA GLY A 145 10.96 -8.49 -3.51
C GLY A 145 9.78 -8.00 -4.38
N GLY A 146 8.96 -8.90 -4.91
CA GLY A 146 7.77 -8.55 -5.67
C GLY A 146 6.67 -8.05 -4.74
N ASN A 147 6.49 -8.72 -3.59
CA ASN A 147 5.60 -8.26 -2.55
C ASN A 147 6.01 -6.86 -2.05
N ILE A 148 7.30 -6.61 -1.86
CA ILE A 148 7.80 -5.27 -1.49
C ILE A 148 7.54 -4.27 -2.60
N GLY A 149 7.79 -4.63 -3.87
CA GLY A 149 7.58 -3.75 -5.02
C GLY A 149 6.13 -3.27 -5.17
N GLU A 150 5.15 -4.12 -4.88
CA GLU A 150 3.71 -3.82 -5.01
C GLU A 150 3.07 -3.38 -3.68
N ASN A 151 3.82 -3.37 -2.57
CA ASN A 151 3.30 -3.32 -1.21
C ASN A 151 2.15 -4.33 -1.00
N ALA A 152 2.40 -5.58 -1.40
CA ALA A 152 1.38 -6.60 -1.53
C ALA A 152 0.60 -6.83 -0.23
N GLY A 153 -0.70 -7.06 -0.40
CA GLY A 153 -1.64 -7.39 0.65
C GLY A 153 -1.94 -8.90 0.72
N GLY A 154 -3.21 -9.23 0.86
CA GLY A 154 -3.72 -10.56 1.18
C GLY A 154 -4.78 -10.56 2.30
N PRO A 155 -5.39 -11.73 2.56
CA PRO A 155 -6.41 -11.89 3.60
C PRO A 155 -5.96 -11.51 5.01
N LEU A 156 -4.70 -11.80 5.38
CA LEU A 156 -4.19 -11.56 6.74
C LEU A 156 -3.93 -10.08 7.07
N CYS A 157 -3.94 -9.23 6.05
CA CYS A 157 -3.65 -7.80 6.22
C CYS A 157 -4.69 -7.07 7.06
N LEU A 158 -5.91 -7.62 7.19
CA LEU A 158 -6.96 -7.06 8.04
C LEU A 158 -6.50 -6.84 9.47
N LYS A 159 -5.75 -7.79 10.02
CA LYS A 159 -5.21 -7.73 11.38
C LYS A 159 -3.73 -7.38 11.41
N TYR A 160 -2.96 -7.80 10.42
CA TYR A 160 -1.50 -7.76 10.48
C TYR A 160 -0.83 -6.73 9.54
N GLY A 161 -1.63 -5.92 8.85
CA GLY A 161 -1.13 -4.92 7.90
C GLY A 161 -0.58 -5.52 6.61
N VAL A 162 -0.17 -4.64 5.70
CA VAL A 162 0.37 -5.02 4.39
C VAL A 162 1.89 -5.21 4.45
N THR A 163 2.55 -5.40 3.30
CA THR A 163 4.00 -5.67 3.27
C THR A 163 4.82 -4.60 3.99
N VAL A 164 4.51 -3.32 3.85
CA VAL A 164 5.24 -2.20 4.48
C VAL A 164 5.21 -2.22 6.02
N ASP A 165 4.19 -2.85 6.61
CA ASP A 165 4.05 -3.00 8.07
C ASP A 165 4.86 -4.19 8.62
N ASN A 166 5.37 -5.04 7.72
CA ASN A 166 6.08 -6.27 8.02
C ASN A 166 7.55 -6.26 7.53
N VAL A 167 8.04 -5.10 7.09
CA VAL A 167 9.44 -4.86 6.72
C VAL A 167 10.09 -3.99 7.80
N GLU A 168 11.18 -4.50 8.38
CA GLU A 168 11.97 -3.78 9.38
C GLU A 168 13.07 -2.93 8.74
N LYS A 169 13.72 -3.46 7.71
CA LYS A 169 14.87 -2.82 7.05
C LYS A 169 15.01 -3.33 5.62
N LEU A 170 15.53 -2.49 4.73
CA LEU A 170 15.84 -2.82 3.33
C LEU A 170 17.26 -2.44 2.99
N GLU A 171 17.94 -3.29 2.24
CA GLU A 171 19.10 -2.90 1.43
C GLU A 171 18.63 -2.67 0.00
N VAL A 172 18.97 -1.51 -0.56
CA VAL A 172 18.47 -1.04 -1.84
C VAL A 172 19.60 -0.46 -2.68
N VAL A 173 19.62 -0.82 -3.96
CA VAL A 173 20.43 -0.16 -4.99
C VAL A 173 19.64 1.01 -5.58
N THR A 174 20.17 2.23 -5.49
CA THR A 174 19.54 3.44 -6.03
C THR A 174 19.54 3.46 -7.57
N PRO A 175 18.75 4.34 -8.20
CA PRO A 175 18.78 4.53 -9.66
C PRO A 175 20.16 4.87 -10.24
N GLU A 176 21.04 5.52 -9.45
CA GLU A 176 22.44 5.79 -9.83
C GLU A 176 23.41 4.64 -9.50
N GLY A 177 22.95 3.61 -8.79
CA GLY A 177 23.72 2.41 -8.48
C GLY A 177 24.51 2.48 -7.16
N GLU A 178 24.09 3.33 -6.23
CA GLU A 178 24.61 3.34 -4.85
C GLU A 178 23.85 2.34 -3.98
N VAL A 179 24.50 1.76 -2.97
CA VAL A 179 23.87 0.83 -2.02
C VAL A 179 23.48 1.60 -0.76
N MET A 180 22.20 1.54 -0.39
CA MET A 180 21.65 2.16 0.81
C MET A 180 21.06 1.08 1.73
N LEU A 181 21.25 1.25 3.04
CA LEU A 181 20.58 0.47 4.07
C LEU A 181 19.60 1.39 4.80
N LEU A 182 18.32 1.04 4.80
CA LEU A 182 17.24 1.90 5.29
C LEU A 182 16.30 1.15 6.22
N SER A 183 15.97 1.75 7.36
CA SER A 183 14.99 1.28 8.33
C SER A 183 13.95 2.37 8.61
N TYR A 184 12.70 1.99 8.87
CA TYR A 184 11.71 2.99 9.32
C TYR A 184 12.08 3.63 10.67
N ARG A 185 12.95 2.95 11.43
CA ARG A 185 13.48 3.41 12.73
C ARG A 185 14.64 4.38 12.60
N ASP A 186 15.19 4.58 11.40
CA ASP A 186 16.26 5.56 11.20
C ASP A 186 15.76 6.96 11.60
N ALA A 187 16.64 7.74 12.23
CA ALA A 187 16.41 9.16 12.43
C ALA A 187 16.22 9.82 11.07
N GLY A 188 15.29 10.75 10.93
CA GLY A 188 14.92 11.27 9.62
C GLY A 188 13.47 11.04 9.23
N PRO A 189 13.03 11.62 8.10
CA PRO A 189 11.92 11.11 7.30
C PRO A 189 12.01 9.58 7.08
N ASP A 190 10.88 8.87 7.03
CA ASP A 190 10.86 7.43 6.73
C ASP A 190 11.04 7.16 5.22
N LEU A 191 12.30 7.06 4.80
CA LEU A 191 12.64 6.73 3.41
C LEU A 191 12.36 5.26 3.04
N MET A 192 12.37 4.34 4.02
CA MET A 192 12.16 2.91 3.77
C MET A 192 10.76 2.66 3.25
N SER A 193 9.75 3.23 3.90
CA SER A 193 8.34 3.04 3.52
C SER A 193 8.03 3.47 2.09
N VAL A 194 8.66 4.54 1.62
CA VAL A 194 8.46 5.06 0.25
C VAL A 194 8.95 4.08 -0.83
N LEU A 195 9.94 3.24 -0.50
CA LEU A 195 10.46 2.22 -1.43
C LEU A 195 9.52 1.02 -1.54
N VAL A 196 8.75 0.71 -0.50
CA VAL A 196 7.72 -0.33 -0.52
C VAL A 196 6.51 0.18 -1.31
N GLY A 197 6.09 -0.55 -2.35
CA GLY A 197 5.05 -0.10 -3.28
C GLY A 197 5.58 0.82 -4.39
N SER A 198 6.88 1.08 -4.45
CA SER A 198 7.47 1.94 -5.50
C SER A 198 7.58 1.27 -6.87
N GLU A 199 7.21 -0.01 -6.99
CA GLU A 199 7.28 -0.81 -8.22
C GLU A 199 8.66 -0.74 -8.92
N GLY A 200 9.74 -0.59 -8.16
CA GLY A 200 11.10 -0.49 -8.70
C GLY A 200 11.42 0.85 -9.38
N THR A 201 10.56 1.86 -9.22
CA THR A 201 10.78 3.21 -9.77
C THR A 201 11.74 4.04 -8.91
N LEU A 202 11.93 3.69 -7.63
CA LEU A 202 12.79 4.46 -6.70
C LEU A 202 14.05 3.70 -6.29
N GLY A 203 14.20 2.44 -6.70
CA GLY A 203 15.37 1.62 -6.38
C GLY A 203 15.09 0.13 -6.53
N ILE A 204 16.12 -0.69 -6.28
CA ILE A 204 16.07 -2.14 -6.40
C ILE A 204 16.45 -2.77 -5.07
N VAL A 205 15.51 -3.50 -4.46
CA VAL A 205 15.75 -4.22 -3.20
C VAL A 205 16.67 -5.43 -3.44
N THR A 206 17.77 -5.51 -2.70
CA THR A 206 18.74 -6.62 -2.74
C THR A 206 18.67 -7.50 -1.48
N HIS A 207 18.27 -6.94 -0.34
CA HIS A 207 18.00 -7.66 0.90
C HIS A 207 16.85 -7.04 1.68
N ALA A 208 16.09 -7.87 2.39
CA ALA A 208 15.00 -7.43 3.26
C ALA A 208 15.08 -8.12 4.62
N TRP A 209 14.88 -7.34 5.69
CA TRP A 209 14.66 -7.82 7.04
C TRP A 209 13.17 -7.78 7.32
N LEU A 210 12.58 -8.95 7.51
CA LEU A 210 11.14 -9.14 7.66
C LEU A 210 10.79 -9.43 9.10
N LYS A 211 9.73 -8.77 9.59
CA LYS A 211 9.13 -9.03 10.90
C LYS A 211 8.50 -10.41 10.92
N LEU A 212 8.74 -11.16 11.99
CA LEU A 212 8.14 -12.47 12.24
C LEU A 212 7.17 -12.37 13.42
N LEU A 213 6.04 -13.06 13.30
CA LEU A 213 5.01 -13.12 14.34
C LEU A 213 4.91 -14.54 14.89
N PRO A 214 4.61 -14.72 16.19
CA PRO A 214 4.32 -16.04 16.73
C PRO A 214 3.02 -16.59 16.12
N LEU A 215 2.98 -17.89 15.85
CA LEU A 215 1.74 -18.56 15.49
C LEU A 215 0.73 -18.44 16.65
N PRO A 216 -0.50 -17.99 16.39
CA PRO A 216 -1.52 -17.88 17.42
C PRO A 216 -1.88 -19.25 18.03
N SER A 217 -2.14 -19.28 19.33
CA SER A 217 -2.50 -20.50 20.04
C SER A 217 -3.88 -21.04 19.64
N HIS A 218 -4.78 -20.16 19.22
CA HIS A 218 -6.14 -20.51 18.80
C HIS A 218 -6.46 -19.89 17.44
N ILE A 219 -6.94 -20.73 16.52
CA ILE A 219 -7.46 -20.31 15.22
C ILE A 219 -8.83 -20.98 15.03
N LYS A 220 -9.83 -20.20 14.61
CA LYS A 220 -11.17 -20.69 14.26
C LYS A 220 -11.59 -20.14 12.91
N THR A 221 -11.80 -21.05 11.95
CA THR A 221 -12.24 -20.73 10.59
C THR A 221 -13.70 -21.11 10.42
N ILE A 222 -14.46 -20.20 9.81
CA ILE A 222 -15.89 -20.31 9.64
C ILE A 222 -16.23 -20.03 8.18
N SER A 223 -17.16 -20.81 7.64
CA SER A 223 -17.90 -20.47 6.43
C SER A 223 -19.32 -20.07 6.76
N ALA A 224 -19.78 -18.92 6.27
CA ALA A 224 -21.15 -18.45 6.42
C ALA A 224 -21.79 -18.23 5.03
N ALA A 225 -22.89 -18.91 4.75
CA ALA A 225 -23.61 -18.87 3.47
C ALA A 225 -24.79 -17.89 3.54
N PHE A 226 -25.00 -17.09 2.50
CA PHE A 226 -26.03 -16.05 2.45
C PHE A 226 -26.86 -16.15 1.17
N PRO A 227 -28.15 -15.73 1.22
CA PRO A 227 -29.05 -15.73 0.07
C PRO A 227 -28.80 -14.54 -0.87
N SER A 228 -27.93 -13.60 -0.47
CA SER A 228 -27.51 -12.47 -1.33
C SER A 228 -26.14 -11.95 -0.91
N ALA A 229 -25.43 -11.34 -1.86
CA ALA A 229 -24.17 -10.65 -1.59
C ALA A 229 -24.38 -9.42 -0.69
N ASP A 230 -25.49 -8.68 -0.82
CA ASP A 230 -25.83 -7.56 0.07
C ASP A 230 -25.97 -8.01 1.54
N SER A 231 -26.64 -9.15 1.79
CA SER A 231 -26.73 -9.75 3.14
C SER A 231 -25.36 -10.08 3.72
N ALA A 232 -24.46 -10.65 2.90
CA ALA A 232 -23.10 -10.96 3.30
C ALA A 232 -22.30 -9.68 3.63
N MET A 233 -22.38 -8.64 2.81
CA MET A 233 -21.70 -7.36 3.06
C MET A 233 -22.26 -6.64 4.30
N GLY A 234 -23.57 -6.72 4.53
CA GLY A 234 -24.19 -6.21 5.75
C GLY A 234 -23.67 -6.91 7.02
N ALA A 235 -23.41 -8.21 6.95
CA ALA A 235 -22.79 -8.95 8.05
C ALA A 235 -21.34 -8.49 8.29
N VAL A 236 -20.57 -8.26 7.22
CA VAL A 236 -19.19 -7.75 7.30
C VAL A 236 -19.12 -6.41 8.03
N THR A 237 -19.91 -5.42 7.61
CA THR A 237 -19.91 -4.09 8.24
C THR A 237 -20.29 -4.18 9.72
N ARG A 238 -21.25 -5.04 10.08
CA ARG A 238 -21.68 -5.22 11.48
C ARG A 238 -20.67 -5.97 12.34
N ILE A 239 -19.95 -6.95 11.79
CA ILE A 239 -18.88 -7.67 12.51
C ILE A 239 -17.77 -6.68 12.89
N ILE A 240 -17.29 -5.90 11.93
CA ILE A 240 -16.24 -4.91 12.18
C ILE A 240 -16.74 -3.79 13.11
N GLY A 241 -17.95 -3.26 12.87
CA GLY A 241 -18.55 -2.22 13.71
C GLY A 241 -18.86 -2.67 15.14
N ALA A 242 -18.96 -3.98 15.38
CA ALA A 242 -19.05 -4.55 16.74
C ALA A 242 -17.67 -4.65 17.43
N GLY A 243 -16.60 -4.19 16.79
CA GLY A 243 -15.23 -4.28 17.31
C GLY A 243 -14.61 -5.67 17.21
N ILE A 244 -15.22 -6.59 16.46
CA ILE A 244 -14.63 -7.90 16.18
C ILE A 244 -13.70 -7.69 14.99
N LEU A 245 -12.39 -7.89 15.20
CA LEU A 245 -11.37 -7.81 14.16
C LEU A 245 -10.83 -9.22 13.84
N PRO A 246 -11.41 -9.93 12.86
CA PRO A 246 -10.88 -11.20 12.39
C PRO A 246 -9.46 -11.04 11.84
N ARG A 247 -8.67 -12.13 11.80
CA ARG A 247 -7.43 -12.14 11.01
C ARG A 247 -7.73 -12.13 9.52
N ALA A 248 -8.90 -12.63 9.12
CA ALA A 248 -9.39 -12.56 7.76
C ALA A 248 -10.93 -12.55 7.73
N LEU A 249 -11.49 -11.77 6.80
CA LEU A 249 -12.92 -11.70 6.55
C LEU A 249 -13.13 -11.51 5.05
N GLU A 250 -13.28 -12.63 4.38
CA GLU A 250 -13.27 -12.74 2.92
C GLU A 250 -14.67 -13.03 2.39
N ALA A 251 -14.97 -12.59 1.18
CA ALA A 251 -16.24 -12.93 0.52
C ALA A 251 -16.03 -13.46 -0.90
N MET A 252 -16.95 -14.34 -1.32
CA MET A 252 -17.08 -14.85 -2.68
C MET A 252 -18.54 -14.81 -3.10
N ASP A 253 -18.81 -14.31 -4.30
CA ASP A 253 -20.13 -14.42 -4.92
C ASP A 253 -20.38 -15.79 -5.55
N LYS A 254 -21.62 -15.99 -6.00
CA LYS A 254 -22.05 -17.21 -6.69
C LYS A 254 -21.19 -17.59 -7.88
N VAL A 255 -20.83 -16.64 -8.75
CA VAL A 255 -20.02 -16.91 -9.94
C VAL A 255 -18.64 -17.46 -9.54
N SER A 256 -18.00 -16.83 -8.56
CA SER A 256 -16.71 -17.28 -8.04
C SER A 256 -16.81 -18.63 -7.34
N LEU A 257 -17.89 -18.86 -6.58
CA LEU A 257 -18.16 -20.10 -5.88
C LEU A 257 -18.38 -21.26 -6.86
N ASP A 258 -19.25 -21.08 -7.85
CA ASP A 258 -19.57 -22.08 -8.87
C ASP A 258 -18.32 -22.41 -9.71
N ALA A 259 -17.47 -21.42 -10.02
CA ALA A 259 -16.19 -21.64 -10.67
C ALA A 259 -15.24 -22.47 -9.80
N ALA A 260 -15.06 -22.11 -8.53
CA ALA A 260 -14.17 -22.81 -7.59
C ALA A 260 -14.61 -24.26 -7.29
N LEU A 261 -15.91 -24.52 -7.32
CA LEU A 261 -16.52 -25.82 -7.08
C LEU A 261 -16.80 -26.63 -8.35
N SER A 262 -16.45 -26.13 -9.53
CA SER A 262 -16.70 -26.82 -10.80
C SER A 262 -16.23 -28.27 -10.76
N GLY A 263 -17.16 -29.21 -11.02
CA GLY A 263 -16.92 -30.65 -10.96
C GLY A 263 -16.98 -31.28 -9.56
N LYS A 264 -17.43 -30.55 -8.53
CA LYS A 264 -17.56 -31.00 -7.14
C LYS A 264 -18.98 -30.74 -6.62
N ILE A 265 -19.39 -31.51 -5.60
CA ILE A 265 -20.64 -31.26 -4.87
C ILE A 265 -20.44 -30.03 -3.98
N SER A 266 -21.37 -29.07 -4.08
CA SER A 266 -21.34 -27.88 -3.22
C SER A 266 -21.62 -28.28 -1.76
N PRO A 267 -20.79 -27.86 -0.80
CA PRO A 267 -21.06 -28.07 0.63
C PRO A 267 -22.06 -27.05 1.20
N PHE A 268 -22.58 -26.12 0.38
CA PHE A 268 -23.46 -25.03 0.80
C PHE A 268 -24.92 -25.28 0.42
N PRO A 269 -25.90 -24.70 1.15
CA PRO A 269 -27.33 -24.81 0.82
C PRO A 269 -27.65 -24.36 -0.62
N PRO A 270 -28.70 -24.91 -1.27
CA PRO A 270 -29.06 -24.62 -2.66
C PRO A 270 -29.29 -23.13 -3.00
N ASP A 271 -29.73 -22.32 -2.04
CA ASP A 271 -30.02 -20.89 -2.21
C ASP A 271 -28.83 -19.96 -1.90
N THR A 272 -27.61 -20.50 -1.88
CA THR A 272 -26.40 -19.73 -1.55
C THR A 272 -25.96 -18.87 -2.73
N GLU A 273 -26.03 -17.55 -2.57
CA GLU A 273 -25.58 -16.55 -3.55
C GLU A 273 -24.25 -15.89 -3.16
N ALA A 274 -23.86 -15.98 -1.89
CA ALA A 274 -22.57 -15.51 -1.40
C ALA A 274 -22.10 -16.33 -0.19
N VAL A 275 -20.78 -16.44 -0.04
CA VAL A 275 -20.14 -17.08 1.11
C VAL A 275 -19.13 -16.13 1.72
N LEU A 276 -19.16 -15.99 3.05
CA LEU A 276 -18.09 -15.40 3.83
C LEU A 276 -17.17 -16.50 4.37
N ILE A 277 -15.86 -16.28 4.27
CA ILE A 277 -14.85 -17.02 5.05
C ILE A 277 -14.31 -16.07 6.12
N LEU A 278 -14.62 -16.38 7.38
CA LEU A 278 -14.21 -15.61 8.54
C LEU A 278 -13.21 -16.44 9.35
N GLU A 279 -12.09 -15.84 9.73
CA GLU A 279 -11.09 -16.49 10.57
C GLU A 279 -10.73 -15.62 11.77
N LEU A 280 -10.91 -16.16 12.97
CA LEU A 280 -10.53 -15.53 14.23
C LEU A 280 -9.24 -16.18 14.75
N ASP A 281 -8.36 -15.38 15.34
CA ASP A 281 -7.20 -15.88 16.04
C ASP A 281 -6.77 -15.04 17.25
N GLY A 282 -6.00 -15.69 18.12
CA GLY A 282 -5.43 -15.09 19.32
C GLY A 282 -5.00 -16.13 20.33
N ASP A 283 -4.50 -15.64 21.46
CA ASP A 283 -4.03 -16.48 22.56
C ASP A 283 -5.08 -16.66 23.68
N ASP A 284 -6.17 -15.90 23.64
CA ASP A 284 -7.29 -16.02 24.59
C ASP A 284 -8.45 -16.82 23.97
N ALA A 285 -8.57 -18.09 24.36
CA ALA A 285 -9.66 -18.97 23.93
C ALA A 285 -11.06 -18.45 24.28
N VAL A 286 -11.22 -17.75 25.42
CA VAL A 286 -12.51 -17.21 25.87
C VAL A 286 -12.93 -16.09 24.94
N LYS A 287 -12.02 -15.16 24.63
CA LYS A 287 -12.28 -14.09 23.67
C LYS A 287 -12.66 -14.63 22.30
N ILE A 288 -11.94 -15.64 21.79
CA ILE A 288 -12.26 -16.26 20.49
C ILE A 288 -13.66 -16.87 20.50
N LYS A 289 -14.05 -17.55 21.58
CA LYS A 289 -15.40 -18.10 21.72
C LYS A 289 -16.46 -16.99 21.75
N THR A 290 -16.25 -15.92 22.51
CA THR A 290 -17.17 -14.78 22.59
C THR A 290 -17.33 -14.08 21.25
N ASP A 291 -16.22 -13.81 20.55
CA ASP A 291 -16.22 -13.18 19.22
C ASP A 291 -16.93 -14.08 18.19
N LEU A 292 -16.74 -15.40 18.26
CA LEU A 292 -17.42 -16.37 17.41
C LEU A 292 -18.93 -16.37 17.62
N GLU A 293 -19.39 -16.39 18.87
CA GLU A 293 -20.82 -16.34 19.22
C GLU A 293 -21.47 -15.02 18.75
N ALA A 294 -20.77 -13.90 18.94
CA ALA A 294 -21.21 -12.60 18.45
C ALA A 294 -21.28 -12.55 16.91
N ALA A 295 -20.25 -13.02 16.22
CA ALA A 295 -20.22 -13.10 14.76
C ALA A 295 -21.35 -13.99 14.21
N HIS A 296 -21.63 -15.12 14.87
CA HIS A 296 -22.74 -15.99 14.50
C HIS A 296 -24.09 -15.28 14.63
N LYS A 297 -24.33 -14.59 15.76
CA LYS A 297 -25.57 -13.82 15.98
C LYS A 297 -25.74 -12.71 14.93
N ILE A 298 -24.66 -12.02 14.58
CA ILE A 298 -24.67 -10.98 13.54
C ILE A 298 -25.02 -11.59 12.18
N CYS A 299 -24.37 -12.69 11.80
CA CYS A 299 -24.64 -13.37 10.53
C CYS A 299 -26.10 -13.87 10.47
N ALA A 300 -26.60 -14.50 11.54
CA ALA A 300 -27.99 -14.94 11.63
C ALA A 300 -28.98 -13.77 11.46
N GLY A 301 -28.69 -12.63 12.11
CA GLY A 301 -29.47 -11.39 11.96
C GLY A 301 -29.40 -10.75 10.57
N GLN A 302 -28.56 -11.26 9.66
CA GLN A 302 -28.47 -10.85 8.26
C GLN A 302 -28.99 -11.93 7.29
N GLY A 303 -29.69 -12.95 7.80
CA GLY A 303 -30.30 -14.00 6.98
C GLY A 303 -29.33 -15.10 6.54
N CYS A 304 -28.26 -15.35 7.30
CA CYS A 304 -27.34 -16.46 7.05
C CYS A 304 -28.09 -17.80 6.96
N LEU A 305 -27.88 -18.54 5.87
CA LEU A 305 -28.50 -19.84 5.59
C LEU A 305 -27.79 -20.97 6.33
N ALA A 306 -26.47 -20.87 6.49
CA ALA A 306 -25.65 -21.84 7.19
C ALA A 306 -24.39 -21.17 7.73
N PHE A 307 -24.08 -21.42 9.01
CA PHE A 307 -22.87 -20.95 9.68
C PHE A 307 -22.12 -22.16 10.23
N LYS A 308 -21.02 -22.56 9.58
CA LYS A 308 -20.26 -23.77 9.92
C LYS A 308 -18.83 -23.41 10.29
N ALA A 309 -18.41 -23.79 11.50
CA ALA A 309 -17.00 -23.80 11.87
C ALA A 309 -16.31 -25.05 11.30
N ALA A 310 -15.08 -24.90 10.81
CA ALA A 310 -14.26 -26.04 10.40
C ALA A 310 -13.98 -26.95 11.61
N ALA A 311 -14.19 -28.25 11.43
CA ALA A 311 -14.00 -29.24 12.49
C ALA A 311 -12.51 -29.50 12.80
N ASP A 312 -11.67 -29.41 11.78
CA ASP A 312 -10.24 -29.69 11.84
C ASP A 312 -9.44 -28.87 10.80
N GLU A 313 -8.11 -29.05 10.80
CA GLU A 313 -7.22 -28.35 9.87
C GLU A 313 -7.47 -28.74 8.40
N ALA A 314 -7.96 -29.95 8.12
CA ALA A 314 -8.22 -30.40 6.75
C ALA A 314 -9.44 -29.67 6.16
N GLU A 315 -10.53 -29.56 6.92
CA GLU A 315 -11.69 -28.74 6.53
C GLU A 315 -11.29 -27.27 6.39
N ARG A 316 -10.50 -26.73 7.32
CA ARG A 316 -9.98 -25.36 7.24
C ARG A 316 -9.17 -25.12 5.96
N ALA A 317 -8.21 -26.00 5.66
CA ALA A 317 -7.37 -25.90 4.48
C ALA A 317 -8.18 -25.98 3.19
N MET A 318 -9.24 -26.80 3.16
CA MET A 318 -10.15 -26.91 2.03
C MET A 318 -10.93 -25.61 1.77
N LEU A 319 -11.44 -24.94 2.82
CA LEU A 319 -12.09 -23.63 2.71
C LEU A 319 -11.13 -22.57 2.13
N TRP A 320 -9.91 -22.51 2.65
CA TRP A 320 -8.88 -21.59 2.16
C TRP A 320 -8.43 -21.89 0.74
N GLN A 321 -8.32 -23.17 0.38
CA GLN A 321 -8.01 -23.58 -0.99
C GLN A 321 -9.11 -23.16 -1.96
N ALA A 322 -10.39 -23.25 -1.58
CA ALA A 322 -11.49 -22.76 -2.40
C ALA A 322 -11.39 -21.24 -2.60
N ARG A 323 -11.20 -20.47 -1.52
CA ARG A 323 -11.10 -18.99 -1.59
C ARG A 323 -9.89 -18.50 -2.39
N LYS A 324 -8.71 -19.07 -2.16
CA LYS A 324 -7.47 -18.71 -2.90
C LYS A 324 -7.45 -19.29 -4.31
N GLY A 325 -8.21 -20.36 -4.56
CA GLY A 325 -8.35 -21.04 -5.86
C GLY A 325 -9.43 -20.45 -6.78
N ALA A 326 -10.25 -19.51 -6.30
CA ALA A 326 -11.34 -18.93 -7.09
C ALA A 326 -10.82 -18.17 -8.33
N TYR A 327 -9.76 -17.36 -8.19
CA TYR A 327 -9.14 -16.64 -9.32
C TYR A 327 -8.68 -17.57 -10.46
N PRO A 328 -7.82 -18.58 -10.21
CA PRO A 328 -7.40 -19.49 -11.29
C PRO A 328 -8.56 -20.36 -11.81
N ALA A 329 -9.64 -20.55 -11.04
CA ALA A 329 -10.84 -21.21 -11.52
C ALA A 329 -11.62 -20.33 -12.53
N LEU A 330 -11.76 -19.03 -12.25
CA LEU A 330 -12.37 -18.07 -13.19
C LEU A 330 -11.58 -17.97 -14.50
N ALA A 331 -10.25 -18.06 -14.45
CA ALA A 331 -9.38 -18.10 -15.63
C ALA A 331 -9.57 -19.35 -16.52
N ARG A 332 -10.44 -20.30 -16.15
CA ARG A 332 -10.85 -21.42 -17.01
C ARG A 332 -12.11 -21.12 -17.82
N LEU A 333 -12.86 -20.08 -17.45
CA LEU A 333 -14.11 -19.70 -18.11
C LEU A 333 -13.86 -18.93 -19.42
N ALA A 334 -12.76 -18.17 -19.47
CA ALA A 334 -12.33 -17.41 -20.63
C ALA A 334 -10.78 -17.36 -20.67
N PRO A 335 -10.15 -17.07 -21.82
CA PRO A 335 -8.69 -17.03 -21.92
C PRO A 335 -8.06 -15.88 -21.11
N ASP A 336 -8.84 -14.85 -20.74
CA ASP A 336 -8.38 -13.68 -20.04
C ASP A 336 -9.25 -13.29 -18.86
N VAL A 337 -8.61 -12.71 -17.84
CA VAL A 337 -9.26 -12.12 -16.67
C VAL A 337 -8.66 -10.74 -16.41
N LEU A 338 -9.50 -9.70 -16.38
CA LEU A 338 -9.12 -8.39 -15.87
C LEU A 338 -9.53 -8.33 -14.40
N VAL A 339 -8.59 -8.02 -13.53
CA VAL A 339 -8.83 -7.90 -12.09
C VAL A 339 -8.80 -6.44 -11.72
N GLU A 340 -9.96 -5.90 -11.39
CA GLU A 340 -10.00 -4.62 -10.68
C GLU A 340 -9.63 -4.85 -9.21
N ASP A 341 -9.07 -3.82 -8.57
CA ASP A 341 -8.63 -3.85 -7.18
C ASP A 341 -8.89 -2.47 -6.60
N GLY A 342 -10.14 -2.23 -6.18
CA GLY A 342 -10.59 -0.94 -5.66
C GLY A 342 -10.99 -1.08 -4.21
N VAL A 343 -10.65 -0.08 -3.39
CA VAL A 343 -10.95 -0.11 -1.94
C VAL A 343 -11.92 1.00 -1.61
N VAL A 344 -12.90 0.71 -0.75
CA VAL A 344 -13.81 1.72 -0.18
C VAL A 344 -13.78 1.63 1.35
N PRO A 345 -14.18 2.70 2.06
CA PRO A 345 -14.47 2.59 3.49
C PRO A 345 -15.46 1.44 3.74
N ARG A 346 -15.23 0.64 4.77
CA ARG A 346 -15.99 -0.59 5.07
C ARG A 346 -17.51 -0.38 5.10
N PRO A 347 -18.06 0.75 5.60
CA PRO A 347 -19.51 1.00 5.58
C PRO A 347 -20.09 1.21 4.18
N ARG A 348 -19.25 1.53 3.20
CA ARG A 348 -19.65 1.78 1.79
C ARG A 348 -19.56 0.52 0.92
N LEU A 349 -19.09 -0.59 1.48
CA LEU A 349 -18.92 -1.86 0.76
C LEU A 349 -20.23 -2.39 0.11
N PRO A 350 -21.41 -2.35 0.78
CA PRO A 350 -22.66 -2.73 0.13
C PRO A 350 -23.02 -1.84 -1.08
N GLU A 351 -22.76 -0.54 -1.00
CA GLU A 351 -23.02 0.40 -2.11
C GLU A 351 -22.06 0.13 -3.28
N ALA A 352 -20.76 -0.05 -3.01
CA ALA A 352 -19.76 -0.39 -4.01
C ALA A 352 -20.08 -1.71 -4.75
N LEU A 353 -20.56 -2.72 -4.02
CA LEU A 353 -21.01 -3.99 -4.59
C LEU A 353 -22.16 -3.79 -5.58
N ARG A 354 -23.20 -3.04 -5.18
CA ARG A 354 -24.37 -2.79 -6.05
C ARG A 354 -23.97 -2.07 -7.34
N GLU A 355 -23.20 -0.98 -7.21
CA GLU A 355 -22.71 -0.22 -8.37
C GLU A 355 -21.84 -1.08 -9.29
N THR A 356 -20.98 -1.93 -8.74
CA THR A 356 -20.18 -2.88 -9.51
C THR A 356 -21.06 -3.84 -10.31
N ARG A 357 -22.10 -4.42 -9.71
CA ARG A 357 -23.05 -5.32 -10.40
C ARG A 357 -23.82 -4.59 -11.50
N GLU A 358 -24.24 -3.35 -11.25
CA GLU A 358 -24.91 -2.51 -12.25
C GLU A 358 -23.99 -2.22 -13.44
N ILE A 359 -22.72 -1.90 -13.20
CA ILE A 359 -21.71 -1.68 -14.25
C ILE A 359 -21.49 -2.97 -15.06
N ILE A 360 -21.32 -4.12 -14.41
CA ILE A 360 -21.17 -5.41 -15.08
C ILE A 360 -22.37 -5.69 -15.99
N SER A 361 -23.59 -5.49 -15.50
CA SER A 361 -24.83 -5.67 -16.26
C SER A 361 -24.93 -4.70 -17.44
N LYS A 362 -24.68 -3.41 -17.21
CA LYS A 362 -24.68 -2.34 -18.24
C LYS A 362 -23.76 -2.67 -19.41
N TYR A 363 -22.57 -3.20 -19.13
CA TYR A 363 -21.60 -3.58 -20.15
C TYR A 363 -21.76 -5.02 -20.68
N LYS A 364 -22.73 -5.78 -20.16
CA LYS A 364 -23.00 -7.18 -20.52
C LYS A 364 -21.77 -8.06 -20.37
N LEU A 365 -21.11 -7.95 -19.22
CA LEU A 365 -19.90 -8.69 -18.89
C LEU A 365 -20.21 -9.80 -17.89
N THR A 366 -19.34 -10.81 -17.83
CA THR A 366 -19.36 -11.82 -16.76
C THR A 366 -18.16 -11.56 -15.85
N ALA A 367 -18.41 -11.54 -14.54
CA ALA A 367 -17.35 -11.38 -13.57
C ALA A 367 -17.64 -12.22 -12.32
N GLY A 368 -16.58 -12.75 -11.71
CA GLY A 368 -16.62 -13.22 -10.33
C GLY A 368 -16.24 -12.10 -9.38
N LEU A 369 -16.96 -11.97 -8.27
CA LEU A 369 -16.67 -10.96 -7.25
C LEU A 369 -16.02 -11.62 -6.03
N LEU A 370 -14.74 -11.28 -5.82
CA LEU A 370 -13.96 -11.66 -4.64
C LEU A 370 -13.67 -10.43 -3.80
N PHE A 371 -13.55 -10.59 -2.49
CA PHE A 371 -13.33 -9.47 -1.57
C PHE A 371 -12.36 -9.83 -0.47
N HIS A 372 -11.49 -8.89 -0.12
CA HIS A 372 -11.02 -8.75 1.26
C HIS A 372 -12.02 -7.86 1.98
N ALA A 373 -13.18 -8.44 2.30
CA ALA A 373 -14.36 -7.70 2.72
C ALA A 373 -14.12 -6.94 4.03
N GLY A 374 -13.36 -7.52 4.95
CA GLY A 374 -12.97 -6.87 6.20
C GLY A 374 -12.18 -5.58 6.02
N ASP A 375 -11.49 -5.39 4.89
CA ASP A 375 -10.70 -4.17 4.59
C ASP A 375 -11.37 -3.26 3.56
N GLY A 376 -12.56 -3.63 3.10
CA GLY A 376 -13.28 -2.91 2.06
C GLY A 376 -12.66 -3.01 0.66
N ASN A 377 -11.79 -4.01 0.41
CA ASN A 377 -11.17 -4.21 -0.92
C ASN A 377 -12.02 -5.14 -1.80
N LEU A 378 -12.36 -4.65 -3.00
CA LEU A 378 -13.16 -5.35 -4.01
C LEU A 378 -12.27 -5.83 -5.16
N HIS A 379 -12.47 -7.08 -5.55
CA HIS A 379 -11.85 -7.67 -6.73
C HIS A 379 -12.91 -8.19 -7.72
N PRO A 380 -13.48 -7.32 -8.57
CA PRO A 380 -14.18 -7.74 -9.76
C PRO A 380 -13.21 -8.42 -10.73
N ASN A 381 -13.44 -9.71 -10.99
CA ASN A 381 -12.64 -10.53 -11.90
C ASN A 381 -13.43 -10.74 -13.19
N VAL A 382 -13.29 -9.81 -14.13
CA VAL A 382 -14.03 -9.82 -15.40
C VAL A 382 -13.36 -10.79 -16.36
N VAL A 383 -14.07 -11.85 -16.75
CA VAL A 383 -13.58 -12.85 -17.72
C VAL A 383 -13.91 -12.39 -19.14
N PHE A 384 -12.96 -12.52 -20.07
CA PHE A 384 -13.12 -12.06 -21.45
C PHE A 384 -12.18 -12.77 -22.45
N ASP A 385 -12.39 -12.53 -23.73
CA ASP A 385 -11.48 -12.92 -24.80
C ASP A 385 -10.78 -11.70 -25.41
N ARG A 386 -9.45 -11.57 -25.19
CA ARG A 386 -8.67 -10.44 -25.74
C ARG A 386 -8.69 -10.35 -27.26
N ARG A 387 -9.11 -11.41 -27.97
CA ARG A 387 -9.24 -11.43 -29.44
C ARG A 387 -10.48 -10.67 -29.90
N ASP A 388 -11.51 -10.54 -29.06
CA ASP A 388 -12.65 -9.66 -29.32
C ASP A 388 -12.32 -8.22 -28.86
N ILE A 389 -11.94 -7.39 -29.82
CA ILE A 389 -11.58 -5.98 -29.59
C ILE A 389 -12.76 -5.18 -29.01
N GLN A 390 -14.01 -5.52 -29.34
CA GLN A 390 -15.17 -4.82 -28.79
C GLN A 390 -15.44 -5.23 -27.34
N GLU A 391 -15.24 -6.50 -27.01
CA GLU A 391 -15.28 -6.96 -25.62
C GLU A 391 -14.20 -6.28 -24.78
N VAL A 392 -12.95 -6.25 -25.26
CA VAL A 392 -11.85 -5.52 -24.59
C VAL A 392 -12.22 -4.06 -24.30
N LYS A 393 -12.88 -3.37 -25.24
CA LYS A 393 -13.36 -1.99 -25.02
C LYS A 393 -14.42 -1.91 -23.92
N ARG A 394 -15.35 -2.87 -23.86
CA ARG A 394 -16.38 -2.91 -22.80
C ARG A 394 -15.74 -3.19 -21.44
N VAL A 395 -14.83 -4.18 -21.36
CA VAL A 395 -14.09 -4.56 -20.16
C VAL A 395 -13.32 -3.37 -19.59
N LYS A 396 -12.52 -2.68 -20.41
CA LYS A 396 -11.76 -1.49 -19.97
C LYS A 396 -12.65 -0.35 -19.49
N LYS A 397 -13.78 -0.11 -20.18
CA LYS A 397 -14.74 0.93 -19.75
C LYS A 397 -15.41 0.58 -18.43
N ALA A 398 -15.80 -0.68 -18.25
CA ALA A 398 -16.38 -1.18 -17.00
C ALA A 398 -15.39 -1.02 -15.85
N GLY A 399 -14.13 -1.45 -16.05
CA GLY A 399 -13.06 -1.29 -15.06
C GLY A 399 -12.88 0.16 -14.61
N TYR A 400 -12.79 1.09 -15.57
CA TYR A 400 -12.69 2.52 -15.25
C TYR A 400 -13.91 3.08 -14.51
N GLU A 401 -15.13 2.63 -14.84
CA GLU A 401 -16.33 3.04 -14.09
C GLU A 401 -16.33 2.47 -12.65
N MET A 402 -15.83 1.25 -12.44
CA MET A 402 -15.67 0.65 -11.10
C MET A 402 -14.65 1.42 -10.25
N LEU A 403 -13.51 1.79 -10.83
CA LEU A 403 -12.51 2.61 -10.12
C LEU A 403 -13.06 3.99 -9.76
N LYS A 404 -13.82 4.63 -10.66
CA LYS A 404 -14.49 5.91 -10.37
C LYS A 404 -15.56 5.79 -9.28
N SER A 405 -16.29 4.68 -9.26
CA SER A 405 -17.22 4.36 -8.17
C SER A 405 -16.49 4.31 -6.83
N CYS A 406 -15.35 3.61 -6.75
CA CYS A 406 -14.55 3.55 -5.52
C CYS A 406 -14.12 4.95 -5.05
N ILE A 407 -13.61 5.80 -5.95
CA ILE A 407 -13.24 7.19 -5.61
C ILE A 407 -14.44 7.97 -5.08
N ARG A 408 -15.61 7.87 -5.75
CA ARG A 408 -16.82 8.59 -5.33
C ARG A 408 -17.28 8.17 -3.93
N LEU A 409 -17.08 6.91 -3.56
CA LEU A 409 -17.41 6.36 -2.24
C LEU A 409 -16.37 6.70 -1.16
N GLY A 410 -15.39 7.56 -1.46
CA GLY A 410 -14.32 7.94 -0.53
C GLY A 410 -13.18 6.93 -0.45
N GLY A 411 -13.05 6.12 -1.49
CA GLY A 411 -12.08 5.04 -1.62
C GLY A 411 -10.84 5.37 -2.43
N THR A 412 -10.06 4.33 -2.75
CA THR A 412 -8.86 4.42 -3.61
C THR A 412 -8.95 3.42 -4.78
N ILE A 413 -8.15 3.65 -5.81
CA ILE A 413 -8.11 2.87 -7.05
C ILE A 413 -7.23 1.61 -6.96
N SER A 414 -6.48 1.44 -5.87
CA SER A 414 -5.67 0.23 -5.65
C SER A 414 -5.47 -0.06 -4.17
N GLY A 415 -5.79 -1.30 -3.78
CA GLY A 415 -5.57 -1.82 -2.43
C GLY A 415 -4.26 -2.60 -2.30
N GLU A 416 -3.88 -3.38 -3.30
CA GLU A 416 -2.71 -4.28 -3.20
C GLU A 416 -2.00 -4.65 -4.51
N HIS A 417 -2.55 -4.34 -5.68
CA HIS A 417 -1.97 -4.75 -6.97
C HIS A 417 -1.01 -3.73 -7.60
N GLY A 418 -0.80 -2.59 -6.93
CA GLY A 418 -0.07 -1.45 -7.47
C GLY A 418 -0.82 -0.68 -8.56
N ILE A 419 -0.17 0.34 -9.09
CA ILE A 419 -0.71 1.21 -10.16
C ILE A 419 -0.17 0.80 -11.52
N GLY A 420 1.14 0.54 -11.60
CA GLY A 420 1.86 0.18 -12.82
C GLY A 420 1.51 1.09 -13.99
N VAL A 421 1.14 0.46 -15.09
CA VAL A 421 0.68 1.12 -16.31
C VAL A 421 -0.85 1.08 -16.39
N GLU A 422 -1.47 0.01 -15.87
CA GLU A 422 -2.90 -0.27 -16.01
C GLU A 422 -3.76 0.84 -15.39
N LYS A 423 -3.39 1.30 -14.19
CA LYS A 423 -4.16 2.30 -13.42
C LYS A 423 -3.54 3.70 -13.45
N ARG A 424 -2.43 3.89 -14.16
CA ARG A 424 -1.68 5.15 -14.21
C ARG A 424 -2.54 6.35 -14.61
N VAL A 425 -3.46 6.16 -15.55
CA VAL A 425 -4.41 7.21 -15.97
C VAL A 425 -5.39 7.57 -14.85
N ALA A 426 -5.83 6.59 -14.06
CA ALA A 426 -6.80 6.77 -12.99
C ALA A 426 -6.26 7.60 -11.81
N MET A 427 -4.93 7.73 -11.70
CA MET A 427 -4.30 8.65 -10.74
C MET A 427 -4.75 10.11 -10.94
N ASN A 428 -5.08 10.52 -12.17
CA ASN A 428 -5.64 11.86 -12.45
C ASN A 428 -7.08 12.06 -11.94
N TRP A 429 -7.77 10.97 -11.55
CA TRP A 429 -9.13 11.04 -10.99
C TRP A 429 -9.09 11.07 -9.48
N LEU A 430 -8.12 10.36 -8.89
CA LEU A 430 -7.95 10.26 -7.44
C LEU A 430 -7.23 11.49 -6.87
N TYR A 431 -6.16 11.95 -7.53
CA TYR A 431 -5.28 12.99 -7.00
C TYR A 431 -5.38 14.30 -7.78
N GLY A 432 -5.25 15.40 -7.04
CA GLY A 432 -5.13 16.74 -7.61
C GLY A 432 -3.72 17.01 -8.13
N LYS A 433 -3.55 18.19 -8.75
CA LYS A 433 -2.26 18.58 -9.33
C LYS A 433 -1.15 18.68 -8.28
N GLY A 434 -1.45 19.21 -7.09
CA GLY A 434 -0.49 19.32 -6.00
C GLY A 434 0.00 17.96 -5.52
N GLU A 435 -0.90 17.01 -5.28
CA GLU A 435 -0.52 15.66 -4.84
C GLU A 435 0.32 14.93 -5.91
N LEU A 436 -0.09 15.03 -7.19
CA LEU A 436 0.68 14.45 -8.28
C LEU A 436 2.06 15.13 -8.41
N ALA A 437 2.15 16.45 -8.25
CA ALA A 437 3.41 17.18 -8.25
C ALA A 437 4.33 16.74 -7.10
N PHE A 438 3.76 16.49 -5.91
CA PHE A 438 4.47 15.95 -4.75
C PHE A 438 5.04 14.55 -5.05
N PHE A 439 4.24 13.64 -5.60
CA PHE A 439 4.73 12.32 -6.00
C PHE A 439 5.79 12.40 -7.12
N HIS A 440 5.64 13.30 -8.09
CA HIS A 440 6.69 13.54 -9.07
C HIS A 440 7.97 14.11 -8.44
N GLY A 441 7.85 14.92 -7.38
CA GLY A 441 8.99 15.39 -6.59
C GLY A 441 9.76 14.23 -5.94
N ILE A 442 9.06 13.26 -5.34
CA ILE A 442 9.67 12.02 -4.84
C ILE A 442 10.43 11.32 -5.96
N LYS A 443 9.79 11.10 -7.11
CA LYS A 443 10.43 10.42 -8.25
C LYS A 443 11.68 11.17 -8.74
N ARG A 444 11.63 12.50 -8.88
CA ARG A 444 12.79 13.30 -9.31
C ARG A 444 13.92 13.29 -8.30
N ALA A 445 13.63 13.24 -7.01
CA ALA A 445 14.66 13.17 -5.97
C ALA A 445 15.45 11.85 -6.02
N PHE A 446 14.75 10.72 -6.19
CA PHE A 446 15.36 9.38 -6.27
C PHE A 446 15.96 9.07 -7.64
N ASP A 447 15.30 9.47 -8.73
CA ASP A 447 15.72 9.18 -10.11
C ASP A 447 15.66 10.43 -10.99
N PRO A 448 16.61 11.37 -10.85
CA PRO A 448 16.65 12.59 -11.66
C PRO A 448 16.75 12.32 -13.17
N ALA A 449 17.40 11.21 -13.55
CA ALA A 449 17.60 10.82 -14.94
C ALA A 449 16.38 10.12 -15.56
N GLY A 450 15.41 9.68 -14.75
CA GLY A 450 14.21 8.99 -15.20
C GLY A 450 14.50 7.63 -15.84
N LEU A 451 15.53 6.91 -15.36
CA LEU A 451 15.97 5.62 -15.92
C LEU A 451 15.40 4.40 -15.19
N ALA A 452 15.09 4.53 -13.90
CA ALA A 452 14.56 3.44 -13.08
C ALA A 452 13.05 3.28 -13.31
N ASN A 453 12.71 2.17 -13.97
CA ASN A 453 11.36 1.76 -14.34
C ASN A 453 10.46 2.92 -14.83
N PRO A 454 10.81 3.60 -15.94
CA PRO A 454 10.10 4.81 -16.38
C PRO A 454 8.68 4.54 -16.85
N ASP A 455 7.84 5.57 -16.73
CA ASP A 455 6.43 5.62 -17.13
C ASP A 455 5.50 4.70 -16.32
N LYS A 456 5.81 4.41 -15.05
CA LYS A 456 4.95 3.63 -14.14
C LYS A 456 4.47 4.52 -13.00
N ILE A 457 3.37 4.13 -12.36
CA ILE A 457 2.74 4.77 -11.21
C ILE A 457 2.17 6.16 -11.52
N LEU A 458 3.02 7.09 -11.97
CA LEU A 458 2.66 8.50 -12.18
C LEU A 458 2.18 8.77 -13.61
N PRO A 459 1.13 9.59 -13.81
CA PRO A 459 0.70 10.02 -15.13
C PRO A 459 1.83 10.60 -15.98
N VAL A 460 1.82 10.32 -17.28
CA VAL A 460 2.72 10.95 -18.25
C VAL A 460 1.97 11.96 -19.13
N ALA A 461 2.67 12.83 -19.85
CA ALA A 461 2.05 13.91 -20.62
C ALA A 461 0.99 13.46 -21.66
N SER A 462 1.08 12.23 -22.17
CA SER A 462 0.06 11.66 -23.07
C SER A 462 -1.22 11.24 -22.36
N ASP A 463 -1.17 11.02 -21.05
CA ASP A 463 -2.31 10.73 -20.21
C ASP A 463 -3.03 12.05 -19.96
N ARG A 464 -3.93 12.43 -20.88
CA ARG A 464 -4.70 13.66 -20.73
C ARG A 464 -5.39 13.63 -19.36
N PRO A 465 -5.27 14.70 -18.55
CA PRO A 465 -6.13 14.85 -17.39
C PRO A 465 -7.57 14.66 -17.84
N ALA A 466 -8.35 13.93 -17.06
CA ALA A 466 -9.80 14.05 -17.15
C ALA A 466 -10.12 15.56 -17.20
N ALA A 467 -11.05 15.96 -18.08
CA ALA A 467 -11.45 17.35 -18.24
C ALA A 467 -11.65 18.02 -16.86
N LYS A 468 -11.39 19.34 -16.77
CA LYS A 468 -11.46 20.12 -15.51
C LYS A 468 -12.63 19.62 -14.67
N SER A 469 -12.47 19.54 -13.36
CA SER A 469 -13.47 19.06 -12.38
C SER A 469 -14.91 19.56 -12.59
N GLY A 470 -15.15 20.62 -13.39
CA GLY A 470 -16.46 21.08 -13.84
C GLY A 470 -17.03 20.47 -15.15
N GLU A 471 -16.26 19.88 -16.06
CA GLU A 471 -16.78 19.28 -17.32
C GLU A 471 -17.22 17.82 -17.14
N LEU A 472 -16.61 17.09 -16.21
CA LEU A 472 -17.16 15.81 -15.72
C LEU A 472 -18.36 16.01 -14.79
N ALA A 473 -18.59 17.22 -14.26
CA ALA A 473 -19.67 17.53 -13.33
C ALA A 473 -21.07 17.36 -13.93
N GLY A 474 -21.20 17.22 -15.25
CA GLY A 474 -22.48 16.87 -15.88
C GLY A 474 -22.93 15.43 -15.59
N THR A 475 -22.03 14.52 -15.18
CA THR A 475 -22.33 13.10 -14.91
C THR A 475 -21.57 12.48 -13.72
N PHE A 476 -20.50 13.09 -13.22
CA PHE A 476 -19.66 12.59 -12.14
C PHE A 476 -19.30 13.71 -11.17
N VAL A 477 -19.88 13.70 -9.96
CA VAL A 477 -19.50 14.57 -8.84
C VAL A 477 -18.56 13.76 -7.94
N PHE A 478 -17.28 14.14 -7.90
CA PHE A 478 -16.35 13.62 -6.91
C PHE A 478 -16.63 14.27 -5.55
N PRO A 479 -16.47 13.55 -4.42
CA PRO A 479 -16.63 14.15 -3.10
C PRO A 479 -15.71 15.36 -2.97
N ALA A 480 -16.23 16.45 -2.41
CA ALA A 480 -15.43 17.63 -2.14
C ALA A 480 -14.36 17.27 -1.11
N LYS A 481 -13.11 17.72 -1.35
CA LYS A 481 -12.05 17.74 -0.33
C LYS A 481 -12.58 18.40 0.95
N SER A 482 -12.14 17.94 2.12
CA SER A 482 -12.71 18.43 3.37
C SER A 482 -12.58 19.95 3.45
N ALA A 483 -13.66 20.65 3.82
CA ALA A 483 -13.61 22.10 3.90
C ALA A 483 -12.70 22.49 5.08
N LEU A 484 -11.65 23.26 4.80
CA LEU A 484 -10.76 23.76 5.83
C LEU A 484 -11.53 24.55 6.89
N GLY A 485 -11.29 24.22 8.15
CA GLY A 485 -11.72 25.06 9.26
C GLY A 485 -11.04 26.45 9.22
N PRO A 486 -11.61 27.46 9.90
CA PRO A 486 -11.06 28.82 9.93
C PRO A 486 -9.58 28.87 10.35
N GLU A 487 -9.21 28.10 11.37
CA GLU A 487 -7.83 28.03 11.88
C GLU A 487 -6.86 27.47 10.83
N ALA A 488 -7.24 26.39 10.14
CA ALA A 488 -6.42 25.82 9.07
C ALA A 488 -6.24 26.81 7.91
N ARG A 489 -7.27 27.60 7.57
CA ARG A 489 -7.14 28.68 6.56
C ARG A 489 -6.16 29.76 7.02
N GLY A 490 -6.21 30.16 8.29
CA GLY A 490 -5.27 31.11 8.88
C GLY A 490 -3.81 30.65 8.74
N ILE A 491 -3.53 29.36 9.01
CA ILE A 491 -2.20 28.77 8.82
C ILE A 491 -1.77 28.80 7.35
N VAL A 492 -2.67 28.47 6.43
CA VAL A 492 -2.39 28.46 4.98
C VAL A 492 -2.08 29.87 4.47
N ASP A 493 -2.87 30.87 4.86
CA ASP A 493 -2.69 32.25 4.45
C ASP A 493 -1.39 32.85 5.03
N GLU A 494 -1.07 32.53 6.29
CA GLU A 494 0.21 32.90 6.91
C GLU A 494 1.40 32.28 6.16
N LEU A 495 1.33 31.00 5.79
CA LEU A 495 2.38 30.35 4.99
C LEU A 495 2.55 31.05 3.63
N ARG A 496 1.46 31.39 2.92
CA ARG A 496 1.53 32.14 1.65
C ARG A 496 2.23 33.48 1.81
N LEU A 497 1.93 34.22 2.88
CA LEU A 497 2.56 35.50 3.18
C LEU A 497 4.07 35.33 3.44
N ARG A 498 4.46 34.35 4.26
CA ARG A 498 5.87 34.05 4.53
C ARG A 498 6.60 33.61 3.28
N CYS A 499 5.93 32.81 2.45
CA CYS A 499 6.42 32.37 1.17
C CYS A 499 6.76 33.55 0.25
N ALA A 500 5.79 34.45 0.06
CA ALA A 500 5.96 35.65 -0.74
C ALA A 500 7.11 36.55 -0.23
N ALA A 501 7.28 36.62 1.09
CA ALA A 501 8.34 37.39 1.74
C ALA A 501 9.69 36.65 1.87
N GLY A 502 9.79 35.38 1.45
CA GLY A 502 10.97 34.54 1.66
C GLY A 502 11.34 34.33 3.13
N THR A 503 10.36 34.35 4.03
CA THR A 503 10.56 34.26 5.48
C THR A 503 10.76 32.81 5.94
N PRO A 504 11.93 32.47 6.49
CA PRO A 504 12.14 31.16 7.11
C PRO A 504 11.14 30.93 8.24
N THR A 505 10.61 29.71 8.31
CA THR A 505 9.52 29.31 9.20
C THR A 505 9.96 28.15 10.08
N ALA A 506 9.79 28.33 11.39
CA ALA A 506 9.92 27.27 12.36
C ALA A 506 8.53 26.69 12.65
N VAL A 507 8.23 25.50 12.13
CA VAL A 507 6.95 24.81 12.35
C VAL A 507 6.94 24.25 13.77
N THR A 508 6.00 24.71 14.58
CA THR A 508 5.92 24.39 16.02
C THR A 508 4.52 23.94 16.42
N GLY A 509 4.43 22.91 17.26
CA GLY A 509 3.19 22.52 17.94
C GLY A 509 3.32 22.77 19.45
N LEU A 510 3.10 21.73 20.25
CA LEU A 510 3.36 21.77 21.71
C LEU A 510 4.85 21.72 22.10
N GLY A 511 5.77 22.11 21.21
CA GLY A 511 7.20 22.02 21.52
C GLY A 511 7.77 20.59 21.49
N THR A 512 7.05 19.60 20.95
CA THR A 512 7.46 18.19 20.96
C THR A 512 8.85 18.02 20.34
N ARG A 513 9.84 17.71 21.18
CA ARG A 513 11.28 17.58 20.83
C ARG A 513 11.91 18.81 20.16
N LEU A 514 11.33 20.00 20.32
CA LEU A 514 12.04 21.24 19.98
C LEU A 514 13.03 21.53 21.11
N LYS A 515 14.34 21.47 20.83
CA LYS A 515 15.37 21.82 21.82
C LYS A 515 15.13 23.23 22.39
N HIS A 516 15.37 23.38 23.69
CA HIS A 516 15.23 24.64 24.42
C HIS A 516 16.12 25.75 23.83
N GLY A 517 15.46 26.84 23.39
CA GLY A 517 15.91 28.22 23.51
C GLY A 517 17.26 28.60 22.88
N GLY A 518 17.21 29.19 21.68
CA GLY A 518 18.31 30.01 21.16
C GLY A 518 18.50 29.82 19.68
N GLU A 519 17.87 30.69 18.89
CA GLU A 519 17.99 30.75 17.43
C GLU A 519 17.37 29.56 16.69
N ALA A 520 16.13 29.71 16.23
CA ALA A 520 15.68 29.03 15.00
C ALA A 520 16.46 29.56 13.77
N HIS A 521 17.73 29.93 13.93
CA HIS A 521 18.63 30.59 13.01
C HIS A 521 17.96 31.71 12.18
N GLY A 522 17.11 32.52 12.83
CA GLY A 522 16.35 33.60 12.19
C GLY A 522 14.96 33.24 11.65
N ALA A 523 14.50 31.99 11.80
CA ALA A 523 13.17 31.55 11.39
C ALA A 523 12.07 31.97 12.37
N ARG A 524 10.92 32.39 11.82
CA ARG A 524 9.74 32.81 12.59
C ARG A 524 8.90 31.60 12.99
N PRO A 525 8.45 31.48 14.25
CA PRO A 525 7.58 30.38 14.67
C PRO A 525 6.24 30.42 13.93
N LEU A 526 5.76 29.26 13.49
CA LEU A 526 4.40 28.98 13.05
C LEU A 526 3.80 28.02 14.07
N ASP A 527 2.86 28.51 14.87
CA ASP A 527 2.25 27.76 15.96
C ASP A 527 0.98 27.05 15.46
N LEU A 528 0.94 25.73 15.64
CA LEU A 528 -0.18 24.88 15.23
C LEU A 528 -1.15 24.55 16.36
N ARG A 529 -0.99 25.11 17.56
CA ARG A 529 -1.87 24.81 18.72
C ARG A 529 -3.33 25.22 18.49
N SER A 530 -3.59 26.17 17.60
CA SER A 530 -4.98 26.54 17.24
C SER A 530 -5.68 25.48 16.39
N LEU A 531 -4.95 24.53 15.80
CA LEU A 531 -5.51 23.33 15.18
C LEU A 531 -5.93 22.32 16.26
N SER A 532 -6.86 22.76 17.12
CA SER A 532 -7.43 22.02 18.22
C SER A 532 -8.94 21.89 18.01
N GLY A 533 -9.41 20.67 17.81
CA GLY A 533 -10.82 20.38 17.58
C GLY A 533 -11.14 18.92 17.94
N PRO A 534 -12.44 18.58 18.10
CA PRO A 534 -12.84 17.21 18.38
C PRO A 534 -12.43 16.28 17.24
N ALA A 535 -12.03 15.06 17.59
CA ALA A 535 -11.75 14.01 16.61
C ALA A 535 -13.04 13.55 15.94
N GLU A 536 -13.00 13.37 14.63
CA GLU A 536 -14.05 12.73 13.85
C GLU A 536 -13.84 11.21 13.94
N ILE A 537 -14.63 10.53 14.78
CA ILE A 537 -14.54 9.08 14.99
C ILE A 537 -15.59 8.36 14.14
N ASP A 538 -15.13 7.49 13.25
CA ASP A 538 -15.96 6.59 12.44
C ASP A 538 -15.85 5.17 13.01
N ALA A 539 -16.85 4.81 13.83
CA ALA A 539 -16.91 3.51 14.48
C ALA A 539 -17.13 2.34 13.52
N GLU A 540 -17.86 2.56 12.42
CA GLU A 540 -18.17 1.50 11.46
C GLU A 540 -16.98 1.21 10.52
N ASN A 541 -16.11 2.20 10.30
CA ASN A 541 -14.87 2.03 9.55
C ASN A 541 -13.65 1.74 10.43
N LEU A 542 -13.76 1.91 11.76
CA LEU A 542 -12.65 1.88 12.73
C LEU A 542 -11.55 2.90 12.38
N THR A 543 -11.93 4.14 12.12
CA THR A 543 -10.99 5.22 11.82
C THR A 543 -11.28 6.48 12.61
N ALA A 544 -10.27 7.27 12.93
CA ALA A 544 -10.46 8.61 13.49
C ALA A 544 -9.60 9.65 12.77
N ARG A 545 -10.19 10.80 12.45
CA ARG A 545 -9.47 11.98 11.96
C ARG A 545 -9.35 13.01 13.08
N VAL A 546 -8.15 13.57 13.26
CA VAL A 546 -7.86 14.54 14.32
C VAL A 546 -6.91 15.63 13.80
N GLN A 547 -7.08 16.85 14.31
CA GLN A 547 -6.22 17.98 13.95
C GLN A 547 -4.83 17.88 14.61
N ALA A 548 -3.82 18.41 13.92
CA ALA A 548 -2.41 18.25 14.29
C ALA A 548 -2.03 18.90 15.64
N GLY A 549 -2.74 19.93 16.07
CA GLY A 549 -2.48 20.65 17.32
C GLY A 549 -3.01 19.95 18.58
N VAL A 550 -3.92 18.99 18.42
CA VAL A 550 -4.55 18.28 19.54
C VAL A 550 -3.50 17.51 20.37
N PRO A 551 -3.48 17.66 21.71
CA PRO A 551 -2.62 16.85 22.57
C PRO A 551 -2.96 15.36 22.45
N MET A 552 -1.95 14.49 22.33
CA MET A 552 -2.15 13.05 22.20
C MET A 552 -2.93 12.43 23.37
N LYS A 553 -2.72 12.96 24.57
CA LYS A 553 -3.48 12.56 25.77
C LYS A 553 -4.98 12.87 25.64
N GLU A 554 -5.31 14.03 25.07
CA GLU A 554 -6.71 14.43 24.85
C GLU A 554 -7.34 13.55 23.76
N PHE A 555 -6.64 13.34 22.65
CA PHE A 555 -7.12 12.46 21.58
C PHE A 555 -7.37 11.03 22.10
N SER A 556 -6.44 10.48 22.88
CA SER A 556 -6.60 9.16 23.51
C SER A 556 -7.82 9.10 24.44
N ALA A 557 -8.11 10.18 25.17
CA ALA A 557 -9.30 10.27 26.02
C ALA A 557 -10.60 10.32 25.20
N GLN A 558 -10.62 11.05 24.08
CA GLN A 558 -11.76 11.08 23.16
C GLN A 558 -12.03 9.69 22.55
N LEU A 559 -10.98 8.98 22.14
CA LEU A 559 -11.10 7.60 21.63
C LEU A 559 -11.62 6.65 22.71
N ALA A 560 -11.07 6.71 23.93
CA ALA A 560 -11.50 5.86 25.03
C ALA A 560 -12.97 6.09 25.40
N ALA A 561 -13.44 7.34 25.37
CA ALA A 561 -14.85 7.69 25.57
C ALA A 561 -15.77 7.09 24.49
N ALA A 562 -15.25 6.90 23.28
CA ALA A 562 -15.93 6.23 22.17
C ALA A 562 -15.73 4.70 22.13
N GLY A 563 -14.98 4.12 23.08
CA GLY A 563 -14.72 2.67 23.15
C GLY A 563 -13.59 2.18 22.24
N PHE A 564 -12.73 3.07 21.78
CA PHE A 564 -11.60 2.78 20.89
C PHE A 564 -10.26 3.16 21.52
N ARG A 565 -9.17 2.66 20.94
CA ARG A 565 -7.80 3.01 21.29
C ARG A 565 -6.90 3.05 20.07
N LEU A 566 -5.72 3.63 20.26
CA LEU A 566 -4.57 3.43 19.39
C LEU A 566 -3.62 2.45 20.07
N GLU A 567 -3.02 1.56 19.29
CA GLU A 567 -2.01 0.62 19.78
C GLU A 567 -0.65 1.31 19.91
N LEU A 568 -0.60 2.34 20.74
CA LEU A 568 0.59 3.13 21.05
C LEU A 568 0.76 3.25 22.56
N PRO A 569 2.01 3.41 23.05
CA PRO A 569 2.25 3.78 24.44
C PRO A 569 1.67 5.16 24.75
N ALA A 570 1.60 5.51 26.03
CA ALA A 570 1.27 6.87 26.45
C ALA A 570 2.37 7.85 26.01
N LEU A 571 2.03 8.81 25.15
CA LEU A 571 2.97 9.77 24.57
C LEU A 571 2.60 11.21 24.96
N ALA A 572 3.61 12.05 25.16
CA ALA A 572 3.46 13.48 25.42
C ALA A 572 3.75 14.31 24.15
N GLY A 573 2.89 15.27 23.85
CA GLY A 573 3.01 16.12 22.67
C GLY A 573 1.70 16.24 21.89
N SER A 574 1.71 17.08 20.86
CA SER A 574 0.59 17.21 19.91
C SER A 574 0.67 16.10 18.87
N VAL A 575 -0.48 15.67 18.32
CA VAL A 575 -0.55 14.63 17.28
C VAL A 575 0.44 14.90 16.14
N GLY A 576 0.41 16.10 15.54
CA GLY A 576 1.32 16.47 14.46
C GLY A 576 2.79 16.50 14.89
N GLY A 577 3.04 16.89 16.15
CA GLY A 577 4.39 16.89 16.74
C GLY A 577 4.96 15.49 16.89
N LEU A 578 4.17 14.51 17.33
CA LEU A 578 4.59 13.12 17.46
C LEU A 578 4.89 12.47 16.10
N ILE A 579 4.08 12.76 15.08
CA ILE A 579 4.30 12.30 13.71
C ILE A 579 5.58 12.95 13.15
N ALA A 580 5.66 14.28 13.18
CA ALA A 580 6.76 15.04 12.58
C ALA A 580 8.11 14.74 13.25
N SER A 581 8.15 14.47 14.56
CA SER A 581 9.40 14.18 15.29
C SER A 581 9.72 12.69 15.43
N LYS A 582 8.84 11.80 14.91
CA LYS A 582 8.98 10.34 14.98
C LYS A 582 9.38 9.86 16.38
N VAL A 583 8.68 10.34 17.42
CA VAL A 583 8.96 9.91 18.81
C VAL A 583 8.77 8.41 18.97
N CYS A 584 7.68 7.89 18.40
CA CYS A 584 7.35 6.47 18.37
C CYS A 584 7.25 6.05 16.91
N PRO A 585 8.25 5.37 16.32
CA PRO A 585 8.24 4.95 14.93
C PRO A 585 7.02 4.11 14.56
N GLU A 586 6.46 3.37 15.51
CA GLU A 586 5.27 2.54 15.35
C GLU A 586 4.00 3.34 14.99
N ILE A 587 3.97 4.67 15.25
CA ILE A 587 2.86 5.54 14.83
C ILE A 587 2.57 5.44 13.32
N ARG A 588 3.62 5.18 12.51
CA ARG A 588 3.51 5.02 11.06
C ARG A 588 2.56 3.90 10.65
N GLY A 589 2.43 2.85 11.46
CA GLY A 589 1.60 1.68 11.16
C GLY A 589 0.11 1.95 11.35
N LEU A 590 -0.23 3.04 12.06
CA LEU A 590 -1.61 3.42 12.33
C LEU A 590 -2.10 4.55 11.42
N LEU A 591 -1.20 5.25 10.72
CA LEU A 591 -1.55 6.36 9.85
C LEU A 591 -2.14 5.87 8.52
N LEU A 592 -3.34 6.32 8.21
CA LEU A 592 -4.02 6.05 6.93
C LEU A 592 -3.98 7.25 6.00
N GLY A 593 -3.90 8.46 6.54
CA GLY A 593 -3.87 9.69 5.76
C GLY A 593 -3.39 10.91 6.52
N LEU A 594 -2.87 11.89 5.78
CA LEU A 594 -2.43 13.19 6.27
C LEU A 594 -2.99 14.28 5.36
N GLU A 595 -3.47 15.35 5.97
CA GLU A 595 -3.68 16.62 5.30
C GLU A 595 -2.50 17.52 5.65
N ILE A 596 -1.78 17.99 4.64
CA ILE A 596 -0.63 18.86 4.81
C ILE A 596 -0.77 20.14 3.99
N VAL A 597 0.02 21.15 4.36
CA VAL A 597 0.23 22.34 3.55
C VAL A 597 1.71 22.54 3.23
N THR A 598 2.02 22.83 1.96
CA THR A 598 3.39 23.10 1.48
C THR A 598 3.88 24.47 1.94
N ALA A 599 5.17 24.75 1.72
CA ALA A 599 5.74 26.08 1.99
C ALA A 599 5.02 27.19 1.21
N GLU A 600 4.51 26.87 0.01
CA GLU A 600 3.74 27.74 -0.88
C GLU A 600 2.28 27.93 -0.47
N GLY A 601 1.80 27.22 0.56
CA GLY A 601 0.39 27.29 0.96
C GLY A 601 -0.55 26.51 0.04
N GLU A 602 -0.03 25.47 -0.63
CA GLU A 602 -0.85 24.47 -1.33
C GLU A 602 -1.22 23.33 -0.38
N ILE A 603 -2.46 22.88 -0.41
CA ILE A 603 -2.99 21.87 0.51
C ILE A 603 -3.06 20.55 -0.21
N LEU A 604 -2.50 19.53 0.43
CA LEU A 604 -2.37 18.18 -0.11
C LEU A 604 -3.08 17.19 0.82
N GLU A 605 -3.89 16.33 0.24
CA GLU A 605 -4.49 15.17 0.90
C GLU A 605 -3.74 13.90 0.48
N LEU A 606 -2.95 13.36 1.40
CA LEU A 606 -2.13 12.17 1.17
C LEU A 606 -2.78 10.99 1.90
N GLY A 607 -2.99 9.86 1.22
CA GLY A 607 -3.71 8.72 1.80
C GLY A 607 -5.22 8.96 1.90
N GLY A 608 -5.87 8.42 2.94
CA GLY A 608 -7.31 8.57 3.12
C GLY A 608 -7.87 7.83 4.33
N LYS A 609 -9.13 7.37 4.21
CA LYS A 609 -9.84 6.60 5.25
C LYS A 609 -9.87 5.09 4.96
N THR A 610 -9.31 4.66 3.83
CA THR A 610 -9.21 3.23 3.48
C THR A 610 -8.05 2.59 4.21
N VAL A 611 -8.25 1.37 4.70
CA VAL A 611 -7.22 0.63 5.44
C VAL A 611 -6.11 0.13 4.50
N LYS A 612 -6.48 -0.24 3.28
CA LYS A 612 -5.53 -0.56 2.20
C LYS A 612 -5.46 0.59 1.20
N ASN A 613 -4.26 1.00 0.85
CA ASN A 613 -4.01 1.95 -0.24
C ASN A 613 -2.57 1.79 -0.75
N VAL A 614 -2.44 1.50 -2.04
CA VAL A 614 -1.14 1.45 -2.75
C VAL A 614 -1.12 2.39 -3.95
N ALA A 615 -2.00 3.39 -3.98
CA ALA A 615 -2.04 4.37 -5.05
C ALA A 615 -0.97 5.46 -4.84
N GLY A 616 0.02 5.49 -5.73
CA GLY A 616 1.13 6.44 -5.65
C GLY A 616 2.24 5.94 -4.71
N TYR A 617 3.03 6.86 -4.17
CA TYR A 617 4.05 6.55 -3.18
C TYR A 617 3.51 6.74 -1.76
N ASP A 618 4.08 6.04 -0.78
CA ASP A 618 3.71 6.19 0.63
C ASP A 618 4.23 7.50 1.25
N ALA A 619 3.64 8.61 0.80
CA ALA A 619 3.95 9.95 1.27
C ALA A 619 3.48 10.20 2.71
N VAL A 620 2.50 9.41 3.19
CA VAL A 620 2.01 9.49 4.57
C VAL A 620 3.12 9.11 5.54
N ARG A 621 3.74 7.93 5.33
CA ARG A 621 4.85 7.48 6.19
C ARG A 621 6.12 8.30 5.97
N LEU A 622 6.38 8.79 4.76
CA LEU A 622 7.52 9.70 4.48
C LEU A 622 7.56 10.92 5.43
N LEU A 623 6.39 11.47 5.78
CA LEU A 623 6.30 12.63 6.65
C LEU A 623 6.60 12.33 8.12
N CYS A 624 6.62 11.06 8.53
CA CYS A 624 7.06 10.66 9.86
C CYS A 624 8.55 10.97 10.03
N GLY A 625 8.88 11.84 10.98
CA GLY A 625 10.27 12.29 11.20
C GLY A 625 10.72 13.39 10.25
N SER A 626 9.84 13.96 9.43
CA SER A 626 10.18 15.11 8.56
C SER A 626 10.41 16.41 9.32
N MET A 627 10.05 16.46 10.61
CA MET A 627 10.06 17.65 11.45
C MET A 627 9.32 18.82 10.80
N GLY A 628 8.31 18.58 9.95
CA GLY A 628 7.59 19.64 9.24
C GLY A 628 8.37 20.30 8.08
N ALA A 629 9.57 19.81 7.77
CA ALA A 629 10.39 20.37 6.69
C ALA A 629 9.91 20.00 5.29
N TYR A 630 9.13 18.92 5.15
CA TYR A 630 8.55 18.48 3.87
C TYR A 630 7.10 18.97 3.68
N GLY A 631 6.53 19.63 4.69
CA GLY A 631 5.16 20.10 4.71
C GLY A 631 4.64 20.21 6.15
N VAL A 632 3.70 21.11 6.38
CA VAL A 632 3.09 21.34 7.69
C VAL A 632 1.85 20.45 7.81
N ILE A 633 1.82 19.57 8.80
CA ILE A 633 0.68 18.68 9.04
C ILE A 633 -0.48 19.47 9.65
N LEU A 634 -1.65 19.43 9.00
CA LEU A 634 -2.88 20.07 9.47
C LEU A 634 -3.78 19.08 10.22
N ALA A 635 -3.91 17.85 9.71
CA ALA A 635 -4.70 16.79 10.31
C ALA A 635 -4.14 15.41 9.94
N ALA A 636 -4.48 14.40 10.74
CA ALA A 636 -4.10 13.01 10.53
C ALA A 636 -5.32 12.09 10.68
N THR A 637 -5.38 11.03 9.88
CA THR A 637 -6.36 9.94 9.98
C THR A 637 -5.67 8.67 10.43
N PHE A 638 -6.22 8.03 11.46
CA PHE A 638 -5.70 6.83 12.09
C PHE A 638 -6.65 5.65 11.94
N ALA A 639 -6.09 4.45 11.79
CA ALA A 639 -6.77 3.19 12.05
C ALA A 639 -6.92 2.99 13.57
N LEU A 640 -8.06 2.44 14.00
CA LEU A 640 -8.40 2.22 15.41
C LEU A 640 -8.43 0.74 15.77
N ALA A 641 -8.13 0.45 17.03
CA ALA A 641 -8.41 -0.85 17.65
C ALA A 641 -9.61 -0.73 18.61
N SER A 642 -10.37 -1.82 18.74
CA SER A 642 -11.48 -1.96 19.68
C SER A 642 -10.98 -2.40 21.07
N GLY A 643 -11.75 -2.06 22.12
CA GLY A 643 -11.52 -2.54 23.49
C GLY A 643 -10.87 -1.52 24.44
N ARG A 644 -10.86 -1.86 25.74
CA ARG A 644 -10.20 -1.09 26.81
C ARG A 644 -8.94 -1.83 27.26
N ASP A 645 -7.81 -1.12 27.28
CA ASP A 645 -6.51 -1.51 27.85
C ASP A 645 -6.15 -3.01 27.93
N GLU A 646 -5.42 -3.48 26.93
CA GLU A 646 -4.31 -4.40 27.16
C GLU A 646 -3.06 -3.60 27.51
N ALA A 647 -2.18 -4.17 28.34
CA ALA A 647 -0.94 -3.54 28.77
C ALA A 647 -0.18 -2.94 27.58
N ALA A 648 0.16 -1.65 27.67
CA ALA A 648 0.94 -0.96 26.65
C ALA A 648 2.20 -1.77 26.31
N ALA A 649 2.46 -1.97 25.03
CA ALA A 649 3.67 -2.63 24.58
C ALA A 649 4.90 -1.91 25.18
N LYS A 650 5.89 -2.69 25.62
CA LYS A 650 7.16 -2.12 26.10
C LYS A 650 7.74 -1.23 25.01
N PHE A 651 7.87 0.05 25.31
CA PHE A 651 8.39 1.06 24.40
C PHE A 651 9.77 1.50 24.87
N SER A 652 10.74 1.45 23.97
CA SER A 652 12.01 2.18 24.12
C SER A 652 11.98 3.35 23.15
N GLU A 653 12.09 4.56 23.68
CA GLU A 653 12.24 5.74 22.85
C GLU A 653 13.52 5.59 22.00
N PRO A 654 13.44 5.66 20.65
CA PRO A 654 14.62 5.56 19.80
C PRO A 654 15.55 6.75 20.05
N GLU A 655 16.84 6.57 19.73
CA GLU A 655 17.78 7.69 19.65
C GLU A 655 17.17 8.81 18.80
N ALA A 656 17.09 10.00 19.40
CA ALA A 656 16.21 11.06 18.95
C ALA A 656 16.59 11.64 17.57
N TRP A 657 15.77 12.59 17.10
CA TRP A 657 16.12 13.50 15.99
C TRP A 657 17.51 14.14 16.15
N ASP A 658 18.03 14.21 17.37
CA ASP A 658 19.37 14.70 17.67
C ASP A 658 20.51 13.96 16.94
N ALA A 659 20.27 12.75 16.45
CA ALA A 659 21.21 11.98 15.63
C ALA A 659 20.98 12.11 14.12
N PHE A 660 19.97 12.89 13.67
CA PHE A 660 19.67 13.00 12.24
C PHE A 660 20.66 13.92 11.52
N GLU A 661 21.36 13.34 10.55
CA GLU A 661 22.12 14.08 9.55
C GLU A 661 21.51 13.83 8.16
N PRO A 662 21.03 14.87 7.45
CA PRO A 662 20.41 14.68 6.15
C PRO A 662 21.43 14.16 5.13
N SER A 663 21.13 13.01 4.55
CA SER A 663 21.83 12.53 3.35
C SER A 663 21.51 13.39 2.12
N GLU A 664 22.24 13.19 1.02
CA GLU A 664 21.96 13.90 -0.25
C GLU A 664 20.54 13.64 -0.76
N LEU A 665 20.02 12.42 -0.60
CA LEU A 665 18.64 12.10 -0.98
C LEU A 665 17.63 12.93 -0.17
N HIS A 666 17.85 13.09 1.14
CA HIS A 666 17.00 13.94 1.97
C HIS A 666 17.04 15.41 1.52
N ARG A 667 18.21 15.91 1.10
CA ARG A 667 18.36 17.27 0.55
C ARG A 667 17.67 17.41 -0.81
N ARG A 668 17.73 16.40 -1.68
CA ARG A 668 16.98 16.38 -2.96
C ARG A 668 15.48 16.45 -2.72
N LEU A 669 14.95 15.61 -1.82
CA LEU A 669 13.54 15.66 -1.43
C LEU A 669 13.16 17.04 -0.88
N LYS A 670 14.01 17.62 -0.02
CA LYS A 670 13.79 18.98 0.50
C LYS A 670 13.68 20.01 -0.62
N ARG A 671 14.59 19.99 -1.61
CA ARG A 671 14.55 20.90 -2.77
C ARG A 671 13.32 20.72 -3.64
N GLU A 672 12.82 19.50 -3.76
CA GLU A 672 11.62 19.20 -4.53
C GLU A 672 10.34 19.68 -3.84
N PHE A 673 10.27 19.61 -2.50
CA PHE A 673 9.06 19.99 -1.74
C PHE A 673 9.06 21.43 -1.25
N ASP A 674 10.23 22.03 -1.06
CA ASP A 674 10.43 23.39 -0.58
C ASP A 674 11.73 23.96 -1.19
N PRO A 675 11.68 24.38 -2.47
CA PRO A 675 12.87 24.82 -3.22
C PRO A 675 13.53 26.07 -2.65
N ARG A 676 12.81 26.84 -1.81
CA ARG A 676 13.33 28.03 -1.11
C ARG A 676 13.81 27.72 0.30
N ASN A 677 13.71 26.47 0.74
CA ASN A 677 14.12 26.01 2.05
C ASN A 677 13.51 26.87 3.18
N LEU A 678 12.21 27.14 3.12
CA LEU A 678 11.50 28.00 4.08
C LEU A 678 11.06 27.25 5.34
N LEU A 679 10.64 25.99 5.24
CA LEU A 679 10.16 25.19 6.37
C LEU A 679 11.33 24.49 7.08
N ASN A 680 11.58 24.85 8.33
CA ASN A 680 12.64 24.33 9.18
C ASN A 680 14.03 24.25 8.49
N PRO A 681 14.54 25.36 7.91
CA PRO A 681 15.73 25.36 7.04
C PRO A 681 17.00 24.81 7.69
N TRP A 682 17.14 25.02 9.00
CA TRP A 682 18.34 24.66 9.74
C TRP A 682 18.62 23.15 9.74
N LEU A 683 17.61 22.33 9.45
CA LEU A 683 17.74 20.88 9.37
C LEU A 683 18.48 20.39 8.12
N TYR A 684 18.55 21.21 7.06
CA TYR A 684 19.05 20.79 5.76
C TYR A 684 20.25 21.61 5.25
N GLY A 685 20.70 22.60 6.03
CA GLY A 685 21.71 23.57 5.60
C GLY A 685 21.11 24.64 4.67
N LYS A 686 21.92 25.63 4.27
CA LYS A 686 21.51 26.65 3.28
C LYS A 686 21.60 26.13 1.86
#